data_AF-A0A1J4MGA1-F1
#
_entry.id   AF-A0A1J4MGA1-F1
#
_cell.length_a   1.000
_cell.length_b   1.000
_cell.length_c   1.000
_cell.angle_alpha   90.00
_cell.angle_beta   90.00
_cell.angle_gamma   90.00
#
_symmetry.space_group_name_H-M   'P 1'
#
loop_
_entity.id
_entity.type
_entity.pdbx_description
1 polymer ?
#
loop_
_entity_poly.entity_id
_entity_poly.type
_entity_poly.pdbx_seq_one_letter_code
_entity_poly.pdbx_strand_id
1 'polypeptide(L)'
;MEYVDENLYISDEDDEINRVGAVPLHWYDEFDHQGYTIDGERLKKILNKSDSELQALLNSTDPDGWRTIYDQKNQTSVRLTDEDLEIIRRISSQNYANPDFDAESYHYENDSLEDKIFPISNRPVPKRGFIPSKWEAKKITHLVKLIRLKILHPIRKKEPEVYDIWEGAILDPIINETTSKGPPHIPAPRMELPVHEHSYNPPEEYLLDEDEISKLEKEGELESTFIPSKYDCLRKVPAYDKLISERFERCLDLYLCPRAMKMRMNVDPESILPPPIDTNDLKPYPTSIRIRYDFDQLIDSKNIQMSASPDGFWLAVGVGTLLSVFEISTSRLAFKLDISKVTQKLNILNESSSNNEVQQEISTNSITSLAFHPKMPILACGVEEYLFILVLKLPNICFINDSEASTDIEHEEGSDSEEPVNNSKNNEKDPKEEFKRSLELFANLQTFRESSKLELLSWNNIDFDSNSEFTKEISSIVVIKHQSAIRNLAWHNKGGYLAAVSPRAISPSQRVVIHSINRCSSITAFKKLSGLVKSVQFHSSNPWLIVATQTCIRIVDLTSSKTGNKKLGNQNTNKALVKKLIGIEDPTTISLDSTGKHIFVGQSNGRIAWFDLDLGNTPYKLLRYSESAIKQVQFHQGKSMVFSASKDGTINVFHCRMPTDLMSDPLFVPLKVIKGEFSLISSAIWHPMQPWIFSAGISKNGKPSLVLWG
;
A
#
# COMPACT_ATOMS: atom_id res chain seq x y z
N MET A 1 -53.43 20.79 60.75
CA MET A 1 -54.80 20.69 60.21
C MET A 1 -54.65 19.94 58.89
N GLU A 2 -55.09 18.72 58.69
CA GLU A 2 -55.73 17.70 59.54
C GLU A 2 -54.76 16.53 59.68
N TYR A 3 -54.78 15.85 60.84
CA TYR A 3 -54.06 14.58 61.00
C TYR A 3 -54.82 13.54 60.18
N VAL A 4 -54.23 13.08 59.07
CA VAL A 4 -54.70 11.88 58.37
C VAL A 4 -54.00 10.71 59.05
N ASP A 5 -54.79 9.86 59.69
CA ASP A 5 -54.36 8.63 60.33
C ASP A 5 -53.59 7.74 59.33
N GLU A 6 -52.29 7.55 59.55
CA GLU A 6 -51.44 6.55 58.86
C GLU A 6 -51.70 5.13 59.38
N ASN A 7 -52.97 4.76 59.49
CA ASN A 7 -53.41 3.40 59.80
C ASN A 7 -54.59 3.06 58.88
N LEU A 8 -54.32 2.84 57.60
CA LEU A 8 -55.17 2.05 56.70
C LEU A 8 -54.36 1.75 55.42
N TYR A 9 -54.61 0.59 54.83
CA TYR A 9 -53.95 -0.04 53.66
C TYR A 9 -53.01 -1.20 53.99
N ILE A 10 -53.49 -2.11 54.83
CA ILE A 10 -53.22 -3.54 54.62
C ILE A 10 -54.09 -3.91 53.42
N SER A 11 -53.45 -4.10 52.26
CA SER A 11 -54.07 -4.60 51.02
C SER A 11 -54.38 -6.10 51.15
N ASP A 12 -55.15 -6.48 52.17
CA ASP A 12 -55.71 -7.83 52.39
C ASP A 12 -57.24 -7.85 52.14
N GLU A 13 -57.80 -6.82 51.47
CA GLU A 13 -59.25 -6.69 51.19
C GLU A 13 -59.67 -7.13 49.79
N ASP A 14 -58.85 -7.93 49.09
CA ASP A 14 -59.38 -8.80 48.03
C ASP A 14 -59.81 -10.11 48.69
N ASP A 15 -61.07 -10.17 49.13
CA ASP A 15 -61.65 -11.37 49.73
C ASP A 15 -61.55 -12.57 48.77
N GLU A 16 -60.52 -13.41 48.93
CA GLU A 16 -60.42 -14.62 48.11
C GLU A 16 -61.66 -15.51 48.37
N ILE A 17 -62.50 -15.67 47.35
CA ILE A 17 -63.74 -16.43 47.45
C ILE A 17 -63.42 -17.92 47.70
N ASN A 18 -62.35 -18.43 47.09
CA ASN A 18 -61.90 -19.82 47.24
C ASN A 18 -60.70 -19.95 48.19
N ARG A 19 -60.82 -20.75 49.27
CA ARG A 19 -59.81 -20.88 50.34
C ARG A 19 -58.95 -22.15 50.26
N VAL A 20 -58.85 -22.79 49.09
CA VAL A 20 -58.10 -24.06 48.86
C VAL A 20 -56.58 -23.96 49.13
N GLY A 21 -56.03 -22.77 49.34
CA GLY A 21 -54.60 -22.56 49.53
C GLY A 21 -53.78 -22.90 48.28
N ALA A 22 -52.47 -23.09 48.43
CA ALA A 22 -51.55 -23.41 47.33
C ALA A 22 -51.56 -24.93 46.98
N VAL A 23 -52.74 -25.48 46.74
CA VAL A 23 -52.94 -26.88 46.33
C VAL A 23 -53.11 -26.95 44.81
N PRO A 24 -52.52 -27.95 44.12
CA PRO A 24 -52.70 -28.11 42.68
C PRO A 24 -54.17 -28.28 42.28
N LEU A 25 -54.67 -27.41 41.39
CA LEU A 25 -56.09 -27.36 41.03
C LEU A 25 -56.60 -28.62 40.28
N HIS A 26 -55.72 -29.34 39.59
CA HIS A 26 -56.07 -30.59 38.89
C HIS A 26 -56.61 -31.69 39.82
N TRP A 27 -56.33 -31.64 41.14
CA TRP A 27 -56.92 -32.58 42.10
C TRP A 27 -58.44 -32.46 42.19
N TYR A 28 -58.98 -31.31 41.82
CA TYR A 28 -60.41 -31.12 41.76
C TYR A 28 -61.00 -31.60 40.44
N ASP A 29 -60.22 -31.95 39.40
CA ASP A 29 -60.71 -32.25 38.03
C ASP A 29 -61.80 -33.32 37.97
N GLU A 30 -61.69 -34.37 38.78
CA GLU A 30 -62.67 -35.46 38.88
C GLU A 30 -63.94 -35.08 39.66
N PHE A 31 -63.94 -33.93 40.34
CA PHE A 31 -65.05 -33.47 41.17
C PHE A 31 -65.84 -32.32 40.51
N ASP A 32 -67.13 -32.24 40.81
CA ASP A 32 -68.06 -31.23 40.28
C ASP A 32 -67.90 -29.82 40.91
N HIS A 33 -67.00 -29.67 41.87
CA HIS A 33 -66.74 -28.42 42.60
C HIS A 33 -65.23 -28.19 42.72
N GLN A 34 -64.82 -26.93 42.84
CA GLN A 34 -63.43 -26.53 43.03
C GLN A 34 -63.33 -25.70 44.31
N GLY A 35 -63.09 -26.40 45.42
CA GLY A 35 -62.95 -25.76 46.73
C GLY A 35 -64.26 -25.35 47.42
N TYR A 36 -64.10 -24.56 48.48
CA TYR A 36 -65.17 -24.14 49.38
C TYR A 36 -65.03 -22.68 49.78
N THR A 37 -66.15 -22.02 50.07
CA THR A 37 -66.19 -20.68 50.66
C THR A 37 -65.85 -20.71 52.15
N ILE A 38 -65.68 -19.53 52.77
CA ILE A 38 -65.39 -19.41 54.21
C ILE A 38 -66.48 -20.02 55.10
N ASP A 39 -67.73 -19.97 54.63
CA ASP A 39 -68.91 -20.54 55.30
C ASP A 39 -69.07 -22.06 55.04
N GLY A 40 -68.17 -22.66 54.24
CA GLY A 40 -68.15 -24.10 53.96
C GLY A 40 -69.08 -24.56 52.83
N GLU A 41 -69.58 -23.64 52.00
CA GLU A 41 -70.39 -23.99 50.83
C GLU A 41 -69.52 -24.46 49.67
N ARG A 42 -70.00 -25.42 48.88
CA ARG A 42 -69.27 -25.98 47.73
C ARG A 42 -69.28 -25.00 46.56
N LEU A 43 -68.10 -24.56 46.11
CA LEU A 43 -67.94 -23.74 44.91
C LEU A 43 -68.05 -24.64 43.67
N LYS A 44 -69.26 -24.72 43.10
CA LYS A 44 -69.52 -25.54 41.91
C LYS A 44 -68.66 -25.08 40.74
N LYS A 45 -68.09 -26.03 40.01
CA LYS A 45 -67.40 -25.71 38.76
C LYS A 45 -68.40 -25.18 37.75
N ILE A 46 -68.14 -23.99 37.22
CA ILE A 46 -68.88 -23.50 36.08
C ILE A 46 -68.43 -24.33 34.87
N LEU A 47 -69.33 -25.13 34.31
CA LEU A 47 -69.07 -26.04 33.16
C LEU A 47 -68.76 -25.31 31.84
N ASN A 48 -68.45 -24.02 31.90
CA ASN A 48 -67.76 -23.32 30.83
C ASN A 48 -66.27 -23.62 30.98
N LYS A 49 -65.91 -24.88 30.73
CA LYS A 49 -64.53 -25.35 30.78
C LYS A 49 -63.70 -24.45 29.87
N SER A 50 -62.63 -23.91 30.44
CA SER A 50 -61.65 -22.97 29.91
C SER A 50 -60.84 -23.46 28.69
N ASP A 51 -61.42 -24.38 27.89
CA ASP A 51 -60.82 -25.08 26.75
C ASP A 51 -61.80 -25.20 25.57
N SER A 52 -62.76 -24.29 25.43
CA SER A 52 -63.52 -24.19 24.17
C SER A 52 -62.75 -23.32 23.19
N GLU A 53 -62.25 -23.90 22.09
CA GLU A 53 -61.67 -23.15 20.95
C GLU A 53 -62.60 -22.02 20.47
N LEU A 54 -63.90 -22.15 20.71
CA LEU A 54 -64.93 -21.13 20.48
C LEU A 54 -64.82 -19.89 21.38
N GLN A 55 -64.40 -20.01 22.65
CA GLN A 55 -64.19 -18.85 23.53
C GLN A 55 -62.90 -18.10 23.17
N ALA A 56 -61.85 -18.80 22.74
CA ALA A 56 -60.65 -18.16 22.20
C ALA A 56 -60.96 -17.39 20.90
N LEU A 57 -61.83 -17.93 20.04
CA LEU A 57 -62.36 -17.22 18.87
C LEU A 57 -63.22 -16.01 19.26
N LEU A 58 -64.08 -16.13 20.28
CA LEU A 58 -64.89 -15.01 20.78
C LEU A 58 -64.00 -13.88 21.32
N ASN A 59 -62.99 -14.22 22.14
CA ASN A 59 -62.03 -13.26 22.69
C ASN A 59 -61.16 -12.59 21.61
N SER A 60 -60.91 -13.26 20.48
CA SER A 60 -60.21 -12.64 19.34
C SER A 60 -61.05 -11.59 18.61
N THR A 61 -62.37 -11.61 18.82
CA THR A 61 -63.32 -10.67 18.20
C THR A 61 -63.56 -9.45 19.09
N ASP A 62 -63.41 -9.59 20.41
CA ASP A 62 -63.57 -8.49 21.37
C ASP A 62 -62.28 -7.63 21.46
N PRO A 63 -62.36 -6.30 21.23
CA PRO A 63 -61.18 -5.42 21.19
C PRO A 63 -60.48 -5.26 22.56
N ASP A 64 -61.18 -5.56 23.66
CA ASP A 64 -60.64 -5.53 25.02
C ASP A 64 -60.24 -6.94 25.55
N GLY A 65 -60.25 -7.98 24.72
CA GLY A 65 -59.93 -9.35 25.13
C GLY A 65 -58.49 -9.54 25.64
N TRP A 66 -57.57 -8.64 25.27
CA TRP A 66 -56.19 -8.63 25.79
C TRP A 66 -56.05 -7.97 27.18
N ARG A 67 -57.09 -7.27 27.66
CA ARG A 67 -57.14 -6.66 29.00
C ARG A 67 -57.79 -7.57 30.04
N THR A 68 -58.41 -8.66 29.63
CA THR A 68 -59.08 -9.60 30.53
C THR A 68 -58.17 -10.76 30.89
N ILE A 69 -58.01 -11.01 32.18
CA ILE A 69 -57.22 -12.11 32.74
C ILE A 69 -58.18 -13.08 33.42
N TYR A 70 -58.02 -14.38 33.17
CA TYR A 70 -58.85 -15.40 33.78
C TYR A 70 -58.20 -15.91 35.08
N ASP A 71 -58.89 -15.71 36.20
CA ASP A 71 -58.51 -16.27 37.49
C ASP A 71 -59.02 -17.72 37.61
N GLN A 72 -58.10 -18.67 37.54
CA GLN A 72 -58.40 -20.10 37.64
C GLN A 72 -58.88 -20.51 39.03
N LYS A 73 -58.50 -19.78 40.10
CA LYS A 73 -58.81 -20.14 41.48
C LYS A 73 -60.26 -19.80 41.83
N ASN A 74 -60.75 -18.63 41.39
CA ASN A 74 -62.12 -18.18 41.63
C ASN A 74 -63.06 -18.40 40.43
N GLN A 75 -62.55 -18.90 39.30
CA GLN A 75 -63.29 -19.17 38.06
C GLN A 75 -63.94 -17.92 37.43
N THR A 76 -63.36 -16.74 37.65
CA THR A 76 -63.86 -15.45 37.17
C THR A 76 -62.85 -14.79 36.21
N SER A 77 -63.34 -14.03 35.24
CA SER A 77 -62.48 -13.17 34.40
C SER A 77 -62.46 -11.75 34.96
N VAL A 78 -61.25 -11.24 35.24
CA VAL A 78 -61.02 -9.89 35.76
C VAL A 78 -60.48 -9.03 34.62
N ARG A 79 -61.07 -7.85 34.41
CA ARG A 79 -60.60 -6.87 33.42
C ARG A 79 -59.65 -5.88 34.11
N LEU A 80 -58.45 -5.71 33.57
CA LEU A 80 -57.52 -4.68 34.03
C LEU A 80 -58.07 -3.28 33.72
N THR A 81 -58.01 -2.40 34.72
CA THR A 81 -58.36 -0.99 34.55
C THR A 81 -57.22 -0.22 33.90
N ASP A 82 -57.51 0.99 33.43
CA ASP A 82 -56.48 1.83 32.80
C ASP A 82 -55.43 2.33 33.81
N GLU A 83 -55.81 2.49 35.08
CA GLU A 83 -54.89 2.83 36.19
C GLU A 83 -53.92 1.68 36.46
N ASP A 84 -54.40 0.43 36.48
CA ASP A 84 -53.55 -0.76 36.63
C ASP A 84 -52.51 -0.87 35.50
N LEU A 85 -52.95 -0.61 34.26
CA LEU A 85 -52.04 -0.60 33.10
C LEU A 85 -51.01 0.53 33.18
N GLU A 86 -51.39 1.69 33.72
CA GLU A 86 -50.46 2.80 33.93
C GLU A 86 -49.40 2.45 34.99
N ILE A 87 -49.81 1.83 36.10
CA ILE A 87 -48.90 1.34 37.15
C ILE A 87 -47.93 0.30 36.57
N ILE A 88 -48.42 -0.69 35.82
CA ILE A 88 -47.58 -1.72 35.17
C ILE A 88 -46.57 -1.07 34.22
N ARG A 89 -46.99 -0.07 33.42
CA ARG A 89 -46.09 0.65 32.52
C ARG A 89 -45.02 1.44 33.27
N ARG A 90 -45.39 2.11 34.37
CA ARG A 90 -44.45 2.86 35.22
C ARG A 90 -43.41 1.92 35.84
N ILE A 91 -43.84 0.80 36.41
CA ILE A 91 -42.95 -0.23 36.97
C ILE A 91 -42.02 -0.83 35.91
N SER A 92 -42.57 -1.21 34.74
CA SER A 92 -41.76 -1.74 33.64
C SER A 92 -40.71 -0.74 33.15
N SER A 93 -40.98 0.56 33.29
CA SER A 93 -40.06 1.63 32.91
C SER A 93 -39.11 2.04 34.06
N GLN A 94 -39.12 1.32 35.19
CA GLN A 94 -38.38 1.64 36.42
C GLN A 94 -38.73 2.99 37.07
N ASN A 95 -39.93 3.52 36.80
CA ASN A 95 -40.46 4.70 37.50
C ASN A 95 -41.21 4.31 38.77
N TYR A 96 -41.40 5.27 39.69
CA TYR A 96 -42.23 5.07 40.87
C TYR A 96 -43.67 4.71 40.50
N ALA A 97 -44.24 3.73 41.22
CA ALA A 97 -45.57 3.21 40.96
C ALA A 97 -46.66 4.28 41.14
N ASN A 98 -46.52 5.13 42.17
CA ASN A 98 -47.42 6.25 42.40
C ASN A 98 -46.94 7.50 41.64
N PRO A 99 -47.78 8.11 40.78
CA PRO A 99 -47.45 9.35 40.10
C PRO A 99 -46.99 10.51 40.97
N ASP A 100 -47.57 10.64 42.16
CA ASP A 100 -47.40 11.84 42.97
C ASP A 100 -46.22 11.74 43.95
N PHE A 101 -45.45 10.66 43.90
CA PHE A 101 -44.33 10.45 44.81
C PHE A 101 -43.11 11.29 44.42
N ASP A 102 -42.72 12.23 45.29
CA ASP A 102 -41.52 13.04 45.14
C ASP A 102 -40.34 12.44 45.92
N ALA A 103 -39.38 11.88 45.17
CA ALA A 103 -38.20 11.21 45.73
C ALA A 103 -37.18 12.17 46.35
N GLU A 104 -37.29 13.47 46.09
CA GLU A 104 -36.33 14.50 46.53
C GLU A 104 -36.82 15.28 47.77
N SER A 105 -37.86 14.81 48.46
CA SER A 105 -38.37 15.48 49.66
C SER A 105 -37.37 15.43 50.83
N TYR A 106 -37.17 16.58 51.49
CA TYR A 106 -36.23 16.72 52.62
C TYR A 106 -36.84 16.18 53.92
N HIS A 107 -36.11 15.30 54.62
CA HIS A 107 -36.48 14.83 55.96
C HIS A 107 -36.15 15.90 57.02
N TYR A 108 -37.16 16.38 57.74
CA TYR A 108 -37.02 17.40 58.78
C TYR A 108 -37.16 16.76 60.18
N GLU A 109 -36.05 16.49 60.86
CA GLU A 109 -36.04 15.98 62.23
C GLU A 109 -36.31 17.11 63.22
N ASN A 110 -37.48 17.05 63.87
CA ASN A 110 -38.05 18.14 64.66
C ASN A 110 -37.75 18.01 66.17
N ASP A 111 -36.54 17.58 66.54
CA ASP A 111 -36.26 17.05 67.88
C ASP A 111 -35.10 17.73 68.61
N SER A 112 -34.93 19.04 68.43
CA SER A 112 -33.90 19.80 69.16
C SER A 112 -34.37 21.21 69.53
N LEU A 113 -35.09 21.34 70.64
CA LEU A 113 -35.56 22.64 71.11
C LEU A 113 -35.24 22.99 72.57
N GLU A 114 -34.51 22.19 73.36
CA GLU A 114 -33.79 22.66 74.59
C GLU A 114 -33.07 21.50 75.34
N ASP A 115 -31.86 21.76 75.85
CA ASP A 115 -31.07 20.82 76.66
C ASP A 115 -31.69 20.58 78.05
N LYS A 116 -32.06 19.33 78.37
CA LYS A 116 -32.66 18.95 79.67
C LYS A 116 -31.59 18.78 80.76
N ILE A 117 -31.38 19.82 81.57
CA ILE A 117 -30.32 19.90 82.61
C ILE A 117 -30.55 18.92 83.78
N PHE A 118 -31.79 18.54 84.09
CA PHE A 118 -32.11 17.63 85.20
C PHE A 118 -32.57 16.25 84.71
N PRO A 119 -32.23 15.16 85.42
CA PRO A 119 -32.76 13.84 85.12
C PRO A 119 -34.27 13.81 85.38
N ILE A 120 -35.00 13.04 84.56
CA ILE A 120 -36.46 12.91 84.62
C ILE A 120 -36.98 12.36 85.97
N SER A 121 -36.11 11.75 86.81
CA SER A 121 -36.46 11.18 88.11
C SER A 121 -35.33 11.35 89.15
N ASN A 122 -35.68 11.72 90.38
CA ASN A 122 -34.75 11.91 91.50
C ASN A 122 -34.80 10.77 92.55
N ARG A 123 -34.95 9.52 92.11
CA ARG A 123 -34.92 8.36 93.03
C ARG A 123 -33.52 8.17 93.62
N PRO A 124 -33.37 7.94 94.94
CA PRO A 124 -32.06 7.74 95.54
C PRO A 124 -31.39 6.49 94.95
N VAL A 125 -30.12 6.62 94.59
CA VAL A 125 -29.37 5.54 93.94
C VAL A 125 -29.19 4.37 94.92
N PRO A 126 -29.54 3.12 94.54
CA PRO A 126 -29.40 1.99 95.44
C PRO A 126 -27.93 1.65 95.70
N LYS A 127 -27.61 1.17 96.91
CA LYS A 127 -26.23 0.80 97.34
C LYS A 127 -25.51 -0.17 96.42
N ARG A 128 -26.25 -0.99 95.65
CA ARG A 128 -25.69 -1.91 94.63
C ARG A 128 -24.95 -1.18 93.49
N GLY A 129 -25.20 0.12 93.30
CA GLY A 129 -24.47 0.95 92.33
C GLY A 129 -23.12 1.42 92.84
N PHE A 130 -22.86 1.33 94.14
CA PHE A 130 -21.60 1.78 94.77
C PHE A 130 -20.76 0.63 95.33
N ILE A 131 -21.37 -0.53 95.59
CA ILE A 131 -20.70 -1.73 96.10
C ILE A 131 -20.50 -2.71 94.94
N PRO A 132 -19.39 -3.47 94.90
CA PRO A 132 -19.19 -4.53 93.91
C PRO A 132 -20.38 -5.47 93.79
N SER A 133 -20.68 -5.89 92.56
CA SER A 133 -21.88 -6.67 92.27
C SER A 133 -21.86 -8.03 92.97
N LYS A 134 -22.86 -8.27 93.82
CA LYS A 134 -23.04 -9.59 94.46
C LYS A 134 -23.35 -10.69 93.44
N TRP A 135 -23.92 -10.32 92.29
CA TRP A 135 -24.24 -11.28 91.24
C TRP A 135 -23.01 -11.70 90.44
N GLU A 136 -22.10 -10.75 90.24
CA GLU A 136 -20.78 -11.01 89.70
C GLU A 136 -19.97 -11.91 90.64
N ALA A 137 -19.97 -11.62 91.95
CA ALA A 137 -19.32 -12.48 92.94
C ALA A 137 -19.85 -13.94 92.91
N LYS A 138 -21.16 -14.12 92.74
CA LYS A 138 -21.76 -15.47 92.57
C LYS A 138 -21.34 -16.14 91.26
N LYS A 139 -21.24 -15.40 90.16
CA LYS A 139 -20.72 -15.94 88.89
C LYS A 139 -19.24 -16.30 88.97
N ILE A 140 -18.42 -15.43 89.57
CA ILE A 140 -16.98 -15.68 89.77
C ILE A 140 -16.79 -16.92 90.64
N THR A 141 -17.51 -17.05 91.75
CA THR A 141 -17.40 -18.24 92.61
C THR A 141 -17.83 -19.53 91.90
N HIS A 142 -18.84 -19.46 91.02
CA HIS A 142 -19.22 -20.57 90.16
C HIS A 142 -18.13 -20.92 89.14
N LEU A 143 -17.55 -19.92 88.45
CA LEU A 143 -16.44 -20.11 87.51
C LEU A 143 -15.19 -20.66 88.22
N VAL A 144 -14.85 -20.16 89.42
CA VAL A 144 -13.74 -20.68 90.23
C VAL A 144 -13.97 -22.15 90.60
N LYS A 145 -15.20 -22.56 90.91
CA LYS A 145 -15.54 -23.98 91.10
C LYS A 145 -15.30 -24.78 89.82
N LEU A 146 -15.75 -24.30 88.67
CA LEU A 146 -15.55 -24.97 87.38
C LEU A 146 -14.07 -25.06 86.98
N ILE A 147 -13.27 -24.04 87.31
CA ILE A 147 -11.81 -24.04 87.09
C ILE A 147 -11.11 -25.02 88.04
N ARG A 148 -11.51 -25.07 89.32
CA ARG A 148 -10.99 -26.06 90.28
C ARG A 148 -11.31 -27.50 89.89
N LEU A 149 -12.50 -27.72 89.31
CA LEU A 149 -12.91 -29.00 88.71
C LEU A 149 -12.25 -29.27 87.34
N LYS A 150 -11.41 -28.37 86.84
CA LYS A 150 -10.73 -28.43 85.53
C LYS A 150 -11.67 -28.53 84.31
N ILE A 151 -12.93 -28.17 84.45
CA ILE A 151 -13.89 -28.10 83.33
C ILE A 151 -13.61 -26.83 82.50
N LEU A 152 -13.19 -25.76 83.17
CA LEU A 152 -12.93 -24.46 82.54
C LEU A 152 -11.47 -24.08 82.77
N HIS A 153 -10.75 -23.75 81.70
CA HIS A 153 -9.36 -23.30 81.77
C HIS A 153 -9.30 -21.80 81.47
N PRO A 154 -8.46 -21.02 82.18
CA PRO A 154 -8.29 -19.61 81.86
C PRO A 154 -7.68 -19.48 80.45
N ILE A 155 -8.23 -18.56 79.66
CA ILE A 155 -7.77 -18.29 78.30
C ILE A 155 -6.32 -17.77 78.40
N ARG A 156 -5.35 -18.56 77.94
CA ARG A 156 -3.98 -18.08 77.71
C ARG A 156 -4.00 -17.26 76.42
N LYS A 157 -3.44 -16.03 76.42
CA LYS A 157 -3.21 -15.28 75.17
C LYS A 157 -2.30 -16.14 74.29
N LYS A 158 -2.78 -16.57 73.11
CA LYS A 158 -1.95 -17.26 72.13
C LYS A 158 -0.93 -16.26 71.58
N GLU A 159 0.34 -16.65 71.49
CA GLU A 159 1.32 -15.92 70.67
C GLU A 159 0.87 -15.97 69.21
N PRO A 160 1.16 -14.95 68.38
CA PRO A 160 0.79 -15.00 66.97
C PRO A 160 1.46 -16.22 66.32
N GLU A 161 0.66 -17.05 65.67
CA GLU A 161 1.16 -18.20 64.91
C GLU A 161 2.00 -17.66 63.75
N VAL A 162 3.33 -17.82 63.81
CA VAL A 162 4.24 -17.51 62.70
C VAL A 162 4.13 -18.65 61.71
N TYR A 163 3.45 -18.42 60.60
CA TYR A 163 3.36 -19.36 59.49
C TYR A 163 4.26 -18.90 58.34
N ASP A 164 4.88 -19.86 57.65
CA ASP A 164 5.59 -19.55 56.42
C ASP A 164 4.58 -19.31 55.30
N ILE A 165 4.51 -18.07 54.83
CA ILE A 165 3.62 -17.63 53.75
C ILE A 165 3.99 -18.34 52.43
N TRP A 166 5.16 -18.97 52.37
CA TRP A 166 5.72 -19.64 51.20
C TRP A 166 5.77 -21.16 51.32
N GLU A 167 5.25 -21.77 52.39
CA GLU A 167 5.35 -23.21 52.65
C GLU A 167 4.83 -24.06 51.47
N GLY A 168 3.76 -23.61 50.81
CA GLY A 168 3.20 -24.25 49.60
C GLY A 168 3.86 -23.84 48.28
N ALA A 169 4.58 -22.71 48.23
CA ALA A 169 5.19 -22.19 47.00
C ALA A 169 6.53 -22.83 46.67
N ILE A 170 7.24 -23.36 47.67
CA ILE A 170 8.54 -24.01 47.49
C ILE A 170 8.39 -25.44 46.94
N LEU A 171 7.30 -26.12 47.31
CA LEU A 171 7.07 -27.52 46.94
C LEU A 171 6.52 -27.67 45.50
N ASP A 172 5.62 -26.79 45.05
CA ASP A 172 5.01 -26.87 43.71
C ASP A 172 4.82 -25.48 43.05
N PRO A 173 5.83 -24.95 42.35
CA PRO A 173 5.76 -23.62 41.71
C PRO A 173 4.74 -23.51 40.57
N ILE A 174 4.27 -24.64 40.03
CA ILE A 174 3.40 -24.71 38.83
C ILE A 174 1.92 -24.42 39.18
N ILE A 175 1.48 -24.73 40.41
CA ILE A 175 0.06 -24.63 40.79
C ILE A 175 -0.37 -23.15 40.95
N ASN A 176 0.55 -22.28 41.39
CA ASN A 176 0.26 -20.86 41.65
C ASN A 176 0.10 -20.02 40.36
N GLU A 177 0.67 -20.42 39.23
CA GLU A 177 0.50 -19.70 37.96
C GLU A 177 -0.88 -19.94 37.32
N THR A 178 -1.48 -21.11 37.56
CA THR A 178 -2.76 -21.52 36.93
C THR A 178 -4.01 -20.92 37.57
N THR A 179 -3.89 -20.35 38.78
CA THR A 179 -5.04 -19.86 39.57
C THR A 179 -5.28 -18.35 39.47
N SER A 180 -4.36 -17.59 38.89
CA SER A 180 -4.55 -16.16 38.67
C SER A 180 -5.39 -15.91 37.41
N LYS A 181 -6.68 -15.59 37.57
CA LYS A 181 -7.64 -15.27 36.48
C LYS A 181 -7.36 -13.92 35.78
N GLY A 182 -6.09 -13.52 35.63
CA GLY A 182 -5.69 -12.23 35.08
C GLY A 182 -4.66 -12.35 33.95
N PRO A 183 -4.43 -11.27 33.18
CA PRO A 183 -3.32 -11.23 32.23
C PRO A 183 -1.98 -11.45 32.96
N PRO A 184 -0.99 -12.10 32.30
CA PRO A 184 0.29 -12.38 32.92
C PRO A 184 0.98 -11.08 33.35
N HIS A 185 1.48 -11.05 34.58
CA HIS A 185 2.24 -9.91 35.08
C HIS A 185 3.53 -9.73 34.26
N ILE A 186 3.74 -8.54 33.69
CA ILE A 186 4.97 -8.22 32.96
C ILE A 186 6.10 -8.07 33.98
N PRO A 187 7.12 -8.94 33.95
CA PRO A 187 8.20 -8.90 34.93
C PRO A 187 8.99 -7.59 34.80
N ALA A 188 9.51 -7.11 35.93
CA ALA A 188 10.46 -6.01 35.91
C ALA A 188 11.71 -6.41 35.11
N PRO A 189 12.32 -5.47 34.34
CA PRO A 189 13.60 -5.74 33.69
C PRO A 189 14.62 -6.11 34.77
N ARG A 190 15.41 -7.16 34.51
CA ARG A 190 16.49 -7.57 35.41
C ARG A 190 17.69 -6.64 35.21
N MET A 191 18.47 -6.43 36.26
CA MET A 191 19.77 -5.79 36.10
C MET A 191 20.67 -6.71 35.27
N GLU A 192 21.50 -6.12 34.44
CA GLU A 192 22.52 -6.87 33.72
C GLU A 192 23.50 -7.49 34.71
N LEU A 193 24.00 -8.66 34.35
CA LEU A 193 24.98 -9.36 35.17
C LEU A 193 26.32 -8.60 35.05
N PRO A 194 27.08 -8.45 36.15
CA PRO A 194 28.41 -7.83 36.08
C PRO A 194 29.31 -8.57 35.08
N VAL A 195 29.81 -7.84 34.08
CA VAL A 195 30.74 -8.33 33.04
C VAL A 195 32.18 -7.95 33.39
N HIS A 196 33.16 -8.44 32.62
CA HIS A 196 34.59 -8.15 32.78
C HIS A 196 34.94 -6.66 32.80
N GLU A 197 34.15 -5.80 32.15
CA GLU A 197 34.29 -4.34 32.17
C GLU A 197 34.11 -3.75 33.58
N HIS A 198 33.23 -4.34 34.40
CA HIS A 198 32.98 -3.92 35.78
C HIS A 198 34.00 -4.48 36.78
N SER A 199 34.96 -5.27 36.31
CA SER A 199 36.06 -5.73 37.15
C SER A 199 36.95 -4.55 37.54
N TYR A 200 37.50 -4.57 38.75
CA TYR A 200 38.55 -3.62 39.12
C TYR A 200 39.86 -3.83 38.35
N ASN A 201 40.02 -5.00 37.72
CA ASN A 201 41.15 -5.34 36.87
C ASN A 201 40.60 -5.91 35.55
N PRO A 202 40.07 -5.05 34.66
CA PRO A 202 39.61 -5.46 33.35
C PRO A 202 40.81 -5.69 32.40
N PRO A 203 40.65 -6.49 31.34
CA PRO A 203 41.68 -6.60 30.31
C PRO A 203 41.86 -5.26 29.57
N GLU A 204 43.03 -5.08 28.97
CA GLU A 204 43.44 -3.79 28.39
C GLU A 204 42.55 -3.34 27.23
N GLU A 205 41.85 -4.26 26.56
CA GLU A 205 40.86 -3.98 25.51
C GLU A 205 39.67 -3.13 25.99
N TYR A 206 39.36 -3.15 27.29
CA TYR A 206 38.28 -2.36 27.87
C TYR A 206 38.74 -1.02 28.43
N LEU A 207 40.04 -0.74 28.47
CA LEU A 207 40.53 0.57 28.91
C LEU A 207 40.41 1.55 27.75
N LEU A 208 39.80 2.70 28.02
CA LEU A 208 39.61 3.73 27.00
C LEU A 208 40.90 4.50 26.75
N ASP A 209 41.06 4.91 25.50
CA ASP A 209 42.17 5.79 25.09
C ASP A 209 41.96 7.23 25.60
N GLU A 210 43.05 7.98 25.76
CA GLU A 210 42.99 9.38 26.21
C GLU A 210 42.15 10.27 25.27
N ASP A 211 42.19 9.98 23.97
CA ASP A 211 41.37 10.66 22.96
C ASP A 211 39.87 10.34 23.13
N GLU A 212 39.53 9.11 23.50
CA GLU A 212 38.16 8.70 23.77
C GLU A 212 37.65 9.32 25.06
N ILE A 213 38.44 9.29 26.14
CA ILE A 213 38.13 9.98 27.41
C ILE A 213 37.88 11.48 27.17
N SER A 214 38.71 12.12 26.34
CA SER A 214 38.54 13.54 26.01
C SER A 214 37.29 13.84 25.18
N LYS A 215 36.83 12.89 24.35
CA LYS A 215 35.55 12.98 23.63
C LYS A 215 34.39 12.74 24.59
N LEU A 216 34.52 11.78 25.51
CA LEU A 216 33.53 11.49 26.55
C LEU A 216 33.25 12.70 27.44
N GLU A 217 34.29 13.39 27.89
CA GLU A 217 34.15 14.60 28.71
C GLU A 217 33.46 15.76 27.96
N LYS A 218 33.53 15.77 26.63
CA LYS A 218 32.92 16.81 25.78
C LYS A 218 31.51 16.49 25.34
N GLU A 219 31.24 15.24 24.97
CA GLU A 219 29.99 14.82 24.34
C GLU A 219 28.95 14.39 25.37
N GLY A 220 29.35 13.93 26.57
CA GLY A 220 28.45 13.67 27.71
C GLY A 220 27.39 12.57 27.50
N GLU A 221 27.31 11.99 26.30
CA GLU A 221 26.41 10.89 25.96
C GLU A 221 27.19 9.58 25.97
N LEU A 222 26.91 8.75 26.97
CA LEU A 222 27.47 7.42 27.08
C LEU A 222 26.35 6.39 27.08
N GLU A 223 26.60 5.28 26.39
CA GLU A 223 25.85 4.04 26.57
C GLU A 223 26.20 3.34 27.91
N SER A 224 27.38 3.61 28.49
CA SER A 224 27.83 3.05 29.78
C SER A 224 28.02 4.11 30.88
N THR A 225 27.48 3.83 32.08
CA THR A 225 27.36 4.82 33.16
C THR A 225 28.69 5.17 33.86
N PHE A 226 29.73 4.35 33.65
CA PHE A 226 31.01 4.41 34.35
C PHE A 226 32.20 4.28 33.40
N ILE A 227 33.37 4.76 33.84
CA ILE A 227 34.62 4.63 33.08
C ILE A 227 35.38 3.40 33.62
N PRO A 228 35.65 2.36 32.82
CA PRO A 228 36.44 1.22 33.24
C PRO A 228 37.87 1.66 33.56
N SER A 229 38.36 1.25 34.72
CA SER A 229 39.68 1.59 35.22
C SER A 229 40.36 0.36 35.80
N LYS A 230 41.66 0.22 35.51
CA LYS A 230 42.47 -0.93 35.95
C LYS A 230 43.23 -0.56 37.22
N TYR A 231 43.04 -1.38 38.26
CA TYR A 231 43.73 -1.28 39.53
C TYR A 231 44.51 -2.58 39.79
N ASP A 232 45.81 -2.45 40.11
CA ASP A 232 46.68 -3.62 40.33
C ASP A 232 46.25 -4.48 41.53
N CYS A 233 45.59 -3.90 42.52
CA CYS A 233 45.19 -4.58 43.74
C CYS A 233 43.90 -4.00 44.34
N LEU A 234 43.11 -4.86 44.99
CA LEU A 234 41.81 -4.50 45.56
C LEU A 234 41.87 -3.33 46.57
N ARG A 235 43.01 -3.15 47.25
CA ARG A 235 43.21 -2.04 48.21
C ARG A 235 43.28 -0.66 47.55
N LYS A 236 43.61 -0.58 46.25
CA LYS A 236 43.67 0.66 45.49
C LYS A 236 42.30 1.06 44.90
N VAL A 237 41.31 0.18 44.98
CA VAL A 237 39.97 0.44 44.43
C VAL A 237 39.31 1.55 45.24
N PRO A 238 38.97 2.70 44.62
CA PRO A 238 38.33 3.80 45.31
C PRO A 238 36.87 3.48 45.64
N ALA A 239 36.28 4.27 46.53
CA ALA A 239 34.83 4.29 46.67
C ALA A 239 34.21 4.80 45.37
N TYR A 240 33.14 4.15 44.90
CA TYR A 240 32.47 4.52 43.68
C TYR A 240 31.43 5.62 43.95
N ASP A 241 31.70 6.84 43.49
CA ASP A 241 30.89 8.03 43.80
C ASP A 241 29.45 7.96 43.24
N LYS A 242 29.28 7.37 42.05
CA LYS A 242 27.97 7.27 41.38
C LYS A 242 27.11 6.08 41.84
N LEU A 243 27.54 5.33 42.86
CA LEU A 243 26.81 4.15 43.33
C LEU A 243 25.37 4.49 43.77
N ILE A 244 25.20 5.60 44.50
CA ILE A 244 23.91 6.00 45.05
C ILE A 244 22.99 6.51 43.93
N SER A 245 23.53 7.31 43.00
CA SER A 245 22.78 7.81 41.84
C SER A 245 22.28 6.67 40.97
N GLU A 246 23.11 5.68 40.64
CA GLU A 246 22.70 4.52 39.84
C GLU A 246 21.61 3.69 40.50
N ARG A 247 21.72 3.44 41.82
CA ARG A 247 20.69 2.70 42.55
C ARG A 247 19.38 3.47 42.65
N PHE A 248 19.47 4.79 42.80
CA PHE A 248 18.30 5.66 42.84
C PHE A 248 17.60 5.73 41.46
N GLU A 249 18.36 5.95 40.39
CA GLU A 249 17.87 5.93 39.01
C GLU A 249 17.22 4.57 38.68
N ARG A 250 17.84 3.47 39.09
CA ARG A 250 17.25 2.14 38.94
C ARG A 250 15.89 1.99 39.64
N CYS A 251 15.74 2.58 40.82
CA CYS A 251 14.45 2.61 41.54
C CYS A 251 13.42 3.47 40.79
N LEU A 252 13.84 4.60 40.21
CA LEU A 252 13.00 5.41 39.34
C LEU A 252 12.59 4.64 38.08
N ASP A 253 13.50 3.90 37.45
CA ASP A 253 13.19 3.06 36.29
C ASP A 253 12.17 1.96 36.63
N LEU A 254 12.26 1.36 37.82
CA LEU A 254 11.30 0.35 38.26
C LEU A 254 9.91 0.93 38.49
N TYR A 255 9.83 2.17 38.97
CA TYR A 255 8.60 2.82 39.40
C TYR A 255 7.93 3.62 38.28
N LEU A 256 8.69 4.45 37.57
CA LEU A 256 8.19 5.43 36.60
C LEU A 256 8.19 4.90 35.16
N CYS A 257 9.14 4.05 34.76
CA CYS A 257 9.23 3.63 33.35
C CYS A 257 8.15 2.60 33.00
N PRO A 258 7.40 2.82 31.91
CA PRO A 258 6.39 1.86 31.46
C PRO A 258 7.04 0.57 30.95
N ARG A 259 6.49 -0.59 31.35
CA ARG A 259 7.00 -1.90 30.97
C ARG A 259 6.22 -2.47 29.79
N ALA A 260 6.93 -2.86 28.73
CA ALA A 260 6.35 -3.50 27.56
C ALA A 260 7.17 -4.74 27.16
N MET A 261 6.49 -5.82 26.78
CA MET A 261 7.17 -6.98 26.21
C MET A 261 7.63 -6.66 24.78
N LYS A 262 8.95 -6.57 24.56
CA LYS A 262 9.55 -6.42 23.24
C LYS A 262 10.09 -7.76 22.76
N MET A 263 9.50 -8.33 21.71
CA MET A 263 10.04 -9.52 21.06
C MET A 263 11.32 -9.12 20.32
N ARG A 264 12.48 -9.57 20.82
CA ARG A 264 13.75 -9.44 20.09
C ARG A 264 13.90 -10.63 19.16
N MET A 265 14.15 -10.35 17.88
CA MET A 265 14.38 -11.38 16.86
C MET A 265 15.86 -11.75 16.88
N ASN A 266 16.23 -12.76 17.67
CA ASN A 266 17.59 -13.31 17.69
C ASN A 266 17.74 -14.30 16.52
N VAL A 267 17.81 -13.76 15.30
CA VAL A 267 17.87 -14.54 14.06
C VAL A 267 19.18 -14.17 13.36
N ASP A 268 19.93 -15.18 12.91
CA ASP A 268 21.17 -14.96 12.18
C ASP A 268 20.88 -14.12 10.92
N PRO A 269 21.67 -13.07 10.64
CA PRO A 269 21.36 -12.13 9.55
C PRO A 269 21.30 -12.81 8.18
N GLU A 270 22.01 -13.91 7.98
CA GLU A 270 22.02 -14.68 6.74
C GLU A 270 20.69 -15.41 6.49
N SER A 271 20.02 -15.87 7.54
CA SER A 271 18.73 -16.59 7.43
C SER A 271 17.55 -15.67 7.06
N ILE A 272 17.75 -14.35 7.14
CA ILE A 272 16.78 -13.34 6.70
C ILE A 272 16.76 -13.26 5.15
N LEU A 273 17.85 -13.63 4.50
CA LEU A 273 17.97 -13.56 3.04
C LEU A 273 17.29 -14.78 2.37
N PRO A 274 16.65 -14.60 1.21
CA PRO A 274 16.16 -15.73 0.42
C PRO A 274 17.33 -16.60 -0.05
N PRO A 275 17.10 -17.89 -0.32
CA PRO A 275 18.17 -18.79 -0.78
C PRO A 275 18.82 -18.23 -2.05
N PRO A 276 20.16 -18.09 -2.08
CA PRO A 276 20.85 -17.54 -3.23
C PRO A 276 20.73 -18.50 -4.41
N ILE A 277 20.45 -17.95 -5.59
CA ILE A 277 20.53 -18.67 -6.86
C ILE A 277 21.86 -18.32 -7.49
N ASP A 278 22.62 -19.34 -7.89
CA ASP A 278 23.93 -19.14 -8.50
C ASP A 278 23.81 -18.38 -9.82
N THR A 279 24.42 -17.20 -9.87
CA THR A 279 24.37 -16.32 -11.04
C THR A 279 25.04 -16.92 -12.27
N ASN A 280 25.90 -17.92 -12.12
CA ASN A 280 26.57 -18.58 -13.24
C ASN A 280 25.61 -19.37 -14.13
N ASP A 281 24.56 -19.94 -13.54
CA ASP A 281 23.53 -20.72 -14.26
C ASP A 281 22.62 -19.83 -15.11
N LEU A 282 22.58 -18.53 -14.80
CA LEU A 282 21.73 -17.53 -15.45
C LEU A 282 22.44 -16.75 -16.55
N LYS A 283 23.65 -17.17 -16.97
CA LYS A 283 24.34 -16.60 -18.14
C LYS A 283 23.58 -16.93 -19.43
N PRO A 284 23.59 -16.04 -20.45
CA PRO A 284 24.41 -14.83 -20.58
C PRO A 284 23.73 -13.54 -20.08
N TYR A 285 24.52 -12.66 -19.48
CA TYR A 285 24.14 -11.28 -19.11
C TYR A 285 25.36 -10.36 -19.28
N PRO A 286 25.17 -9.05 -19.49
CA PRO A 286 26.27 -8.13 -19.75
C PRO A 286 27.12 -7.92 -18.49
N THR A 287 28.44 -8.01 -18.65
CA THR A 287 29.39 -7.95 -17.52
C THR A 287 30.42 -6.85 -17.65
N SER A 288 30.87 -6.58 -18.87
CA SER A 288 32.00 -5.70 -19.13
C SER A 288 31.73 -4.78 -20.30
N ILE A 289 32.51 -3.71 -20.41
CA ILE A 289 32.44 -2.77 -21.53
C ILE A 289 33.01 -3.46 -22.77
N ARG A 290 32.21 -3.55 -23.84
CA ARG A 290 32.66 -4.10 -25.12
C ARG A 290 33.14 -3.02 -26.07
N ILE A 291 32.36 -1.94 -26.23
CA ILE A 291 32.62 -0.86 -27.19
C ILE A 291 32.32 0.48 -26.54
N ARG A 292 33.16 1.48 -26.81
CA ARG A 292 32.89 2.90 -26.53
C ARG A 292 32.64 3.61 -27.85
N TYR A 293 31.63 4.47 -27.89
CA TYR A 293 31.31 5.31 -29.03
C TYR A 293 31.78 6.71 -28.73
N ASP A 294 32.70 7.20 -29.56
CA ASP A 294 33.26 8.53 -29.40
C ASP A 294 32.35 9.57 -30.06
N PHE A 295 32.04 10.63 -29.31
CA PHE A 295 31.36 11.82 -29.83
C PHE A 295 32.37 12.93 -30.07
N ASP A 296 32.04 13.85 -30.99
CA ASP A 296 32.82 15.07 -31.13
C ASP A 296 32.82 15.88 -29.83
N GLN A 297 34.01 16.30 -29.41
CA GLN A 297 34.29 16.83 -28.07
C GLN A 297 33.66 18.20 -27.75
N LEU A 298 32.94 18.80 -28.70
CA LEU A 298 32.42 20.17 -28.63
C LEU A 298 30.96 20.27 -28.15
N ILE A 299 30.32 19.16 -27.78
CA ILE A 299 28.87 19.13 -27.51
C ILE A 299 28.60 19.03 -26.00
N ASP A 300 28.34 20.18 -25.36
CA ASP A 300 27.96 20.28 -23.95
C ASP A 300 26.44 20.10 -23.75
N SER A 301 25.92 18.93 -24.11
CA SER A 301 24.51 18.59 -23.85
C SER A 301 24.37 17.45 -22.84
N LYS A 302 23.54 17.66 -21.82
CA LYS A 302 23.30 16.69 -20.75
C LYS A 302 22.25 15.63 -21.10
N ASN A 303 21.47 15.87 -22.16
CA ASN A 303 20.39 14.99 -22.58
C ASN A 303 20.84 14.21 -23.82
N ILE A 304 21.15 12.94 -23.62
CA ILE A 304 21.43 12.00 -24.72
C ILE A 304 20.28 11.02 -24.81
N GLN A 305 19.68 10.90 -25.99
CA GLN A 305 18.63 9.95 -26.31
C GLN A 305 19.16 8.89 -27.26
N MET A 306 18.64 7.67 -27.15
CA MET A 306 19.09 6.55 -27.96
C MET A 306 17.91 5.70 -28.41
N SER A 307 18.06 5.09 -29.57
CA SER A 307 17.18 4.03 -30.03
C SER A 307 17.98 3.04 -30.88
N ALA A 308 17.75 1.74 -30.70
CA ALA A 308 18.37 0.69 -31.49
C ALA A 308 17.43 0.26 -32.62
N SER A 309 17.98 -0.04 -33.80
CA SER A 309 17.18 -0.58 -34.91
C SER A 309 16.68 -1.99 -34.56
N PRO A 310 15.52 -2.42 -35.07
CA PRO A 310 14.99 -3.76 -34.81
C PRO A 310 15.94 -4.88 -35.24
N ASP A 311 16.68 -4.65 -36.34
CA ASP A 311 17.63 -5.62 -36.89
C ASP A 311 18.90 -5.76 -36.04
N GLY A 312 19.13 -4.86 -35.09
CA GLY A 312 20.31 -4.90 -34.20
C GLY A 312 21.63 -4.46 -34.82
N PHE A 313 21.61 -3.90 -36.03
CA PHE A 313 22.83 -3.40 -36.69
C PHE A 313 23.11 -1.92 -36.41
N TRP A 314 22.06 -1.11 -36.23
CA TRP A 314 22.18 0.35 -36.16
C TRP A 314 21.72 0.91 -34.83
N LEU A 315 22.43 1.93 -34.35
CA LEU A 315 22.11 2.68 -33.15
C LEU A 315 21.99 4.16 -33.50
N ALA A 316 20.81 4.74 -33.29
CA ALA A 316 20.59 6.18 -33.44
C ALA A 316 20.77 6.86 -32.08
N VAL A 317 21.52 7.95 -32.08
CA VAL A 317 21.86 8.71 -30.89
C VAL A 317 21.62 10.19 -31.16
N GLY A 318 20.86 10.83 -30.27
CA GLY A 318 20.59 12.26 -30.30
C GLY A 318 21.33 12.96 -29.16
N VAL A 319 22.19 13.91 -29.49
CA VAL A 319 22.97 14.73 -28.54
C VAL A 319 22.76 16.20 -28.90
N GLY A 320 22.03 16.95 -28.07
CA GLY A 320 21.70 18.35 -28.39
C GLY A 320 20.86 18.45 -29.67
N THR A 321 21.35 19.15 -30.70
CA THR A 321 20.69 19.27 -32.02
C THR A 321 21.12 18.16 -33.00
N LEU A 322 22.11 17.35 -32.61
CA LEU A 322 22.81 16.45 -33.49
C LEU A 322 22.24 15.03 -33.39
N LEU A 323 21.84 14.46 -34.53
CA LEU A 323 21.45 13.06 -34.67
C LEU A 323 22.59 12.30 -35.36
N SER A 324 23.15 11.30 -34.70
CA SER A 324 24.18 10.42 -35.26
C SER A 324 23.68 8.98 -35.31
N VAL A 325 23.97 8.27 -36.40
CA VAL A 325 23.66 6.83 -36.51
C VAL A 325 24.97 6.06 -36.58
N PHE A 326 25.13 5.10 -35.68
CA PHE A 326 26.32 4.26 -35.57
C PHE A 326 26.01 2.82 -35.94
N GLU A 327 27.00 2.14 -36.49
CA GLU A 327 27.01 0.68 -36.57
C GLU A 327 27.37 0.10 -35.19
N ILE A 328 26.58 -0.86 -34.72
CA ILE A 328 26.68 -1.38 -33.35
C ILE A 328 27.98 -2.15 -33.11
N SER A 329 28.41 -2.98 -34.05
CA SER A 329 29.56 -3.88 -33.90
C SER A 329 30.92 -3.20 -34.02
N THR A 330 31.03 -2.13 -34.81
CA THR A 330 32.31 -1.49 -35.18
C THR A 330 32.48 -0.09 -34.58
N SER A 331 31.44 0.49 -33.98
CA SER A 331 31.34 1.92 -33.58
C SER A 331 31.45 2.92 -34.73
N ARG A 332 31.47 2.46 -35.98
CA ARG A 332 31.59 3.33 -37.15
C ARG A 332 30.37 4.22 -37.27
N LEU A 333 30.61 5.52 -37.46
CA LEU A 333 29.55 6.49 -37.76
C LEU A 333 29.08 6.29 -39.21
N ALA A 334 27.79 5.99 -39.39
CA ALA A 334 27.17 5.87 -40.70
C ALA A 334 26.93 7.26 -41.29
N PHE A 335 26.27 8.12 -40.52
CA PHE A 335 26.04 9.52 -40.88
C PHE A 335 25.70 10.38 -39.66
N LYS A 336 25.78 11.71 -39.84
CA LYS A 336 25.61 12.72 -38.80
C LYS A 336 24.80 13.89 -39.33
N LEU A 337 23.65 14.12 -38.72
CA LEU A 337 22.66 15.09 -39.14
C LEU A 337 22.49 16.18 -38.07
N ASP A 338 22.64 17.45 -38.46
CA ASP A 338 22.29 18.58 -37.60
C ASP A 338 20.87 19.07 -37.88
N ILE A 339 19.96 18.83 -36.94
CA ILE A 339 18.52 19.12 -37.11
C ILE A 339 18.25 20.64 -37.04
N SER A 340 19.16 21.43 -36.46
CA SER A 340 19.03 22.90 -36.42
C SER A 340 18.80 23.50 -37.81
N LYS A 341 19.56 23.02 -38.81
CA LYS A 341 19.45 23.44 -40.21
C LYS A 341 18.06 23.13 -40.81
N VAL A 342 17.49 21.98 -40.44
CA VAL A 342 16.15 21.56 -40.88
C VAL A 342 15.07 22.45 -40.24
N THR A 343 15.20 22.75 -38.94
CA THR A 343 14.27 23.64 -38.23
C THR A 343 14.30 25.07 -38.76
N GLN A 344 15.48 25.59 -39.15
CA GLN A 344 15.59 26.91 -39.77
C GLN A 344 14.86 26.96 -41.12
N LYS A 345 15.02 25.94 -41.98
CA LYS A 345 14.30 25.86 -43.26
C LYS A 345 12.78 25.82 -43.08
N LEU A 346 12.30 25.11 -42.05
CA LEU A 346 10.89 25.09 -41.68
C LEU A 346 10.36 26.46 -41.22
N ASN A 347 11.12 27.18 -40.40
CA ASN A 347 10.71 28.50 -39.92
C ASN A 347 10.59 29.49 -41.09
N ILE A 348 11.54 29.46 -42.03
CA ILE A 348 11.48 30.27 -43.26
C ILE A 348 10.22 29.95 -44.08
N LEU A 349 9.86 28.66 -44.22
CA LEU A 349 8.64 28.26 -44.92
C LEU A 349 7.37 28.76 -44.22
N ASN A 350 7.33 28.73 -42.88
CA ASN A 350 6.17 29.18 -42.12
C ASN A 350 6.02 30.73 -42.07
N GLU A 351 7.13 31.47 -42.04
CA GLU A 351 7.13 32.95 -42.04
C GLU A 351 6.56 33.53 -43.34
N SER A 352 6.69 32.84 -44.47
CA SER A 352 6.05 33.25 -45.73
C SER A 352 4.51 33.28 -45.67
N SER A 353 3.91 32.74 -44.61
CA SER A 353 2.46 32.66 -44.38
C SER A 353 1.93 33.57 -43.26
N SER A 354 2.78 34.27 -42.50
CA SER A 354 2.30 35.19 -41.45
C SER A 354 3.26 36.35 -41.21
N ASN A 355 2.87 37.53 -41.71
CA ASN A 355 3.48 38.82 -41.36
C ASN A 355 3.17 39.15 -39.90
N ASN A 356 4.04 38.78 -38.95
CA ASN A 356 4.06 39.39 -37.62
C ASN A 356 5.48 39.30 -37.05
N GLU A 357 6.13 40.45 -36.95
CA GLU A 357 7.41 40.63 -36.25
C GLU A 357 7.18 40.43 -34.74
N VAL A 358 7.60 39.27 -34.22
CA VAL A 358 7.77 39.06 -32.78
C VAL A 358 9.19 38.57 -32.54
N GLN A 359 9.88 39.24 -31.62
CA GLN A 359 11.26 38.99 -31.22
C GLN A 359 11.50 37.50 -30.93
N GLN A 360 12.43 36.89 -31.66
CA GLN A 360 12.82 35.48 -31.52
C GLN A 360 13.51 35.26 -30.17
N GLU A 361 12.82 34.62 -29.22
CA GLU A 361 13.50 33.87 -28.15
C GLU A 361 14.18 32.66 -28.81
N ILE A 362 15.50 32.51 -28.59
CA ILE A 362 16.30 31.41 -29.13
C ILE A 362 15.84 30.10 -28.47
N SER A 363 14.90 29.40 -29.10
CA SER A 363 14.47 28.07 -28.66
C SER A 363 15.64 27.10 -28.83
N THR A 364 16.00 26.41 -27.76
CA THR A 364 17.08 25.42 -27.78
C THR A 364 16.59 24.14 -28.45
N ASN A 365 16.67 24.05 -29.79
CA ASN A 365 16.19 22.91 -30.60
C ASN A 365 16.89 21.57 -30.29
N SER A 366 16.67 21.05 -29.09
CA SER A 366 17.32 19.86 -28.56
C SER A 366 16.43 18.64 -28.79
N ILE A 367 17.08 17.53 -29.16
CA ILE A 367 16.44 16.23 -29.33
C ILE A 367 16.00 15.75 -27.95
N THR A 368 14.69 15.58 -27.78
CA THR A 368 14.08 15.19 -26.51
C THR A 368 13.76 13.70 -26.44
N SER A 369 13.49 13.06 -27.57
CA SER A 369 13.14 11.64 -27.65
C SER A 369 13.44 11.04 -29.03
N LEU A 370 13.82 9.77 -29.07
CA LEU A 370 14.11 9.02 -30.29
C LEU A 370 13.46 7.64 -30.21
N ALA A 371 12.88 7.19 -31.33
CA ALA A 371 12.29 5.85 -31.43
C ALA A 371 12.36 5.31 -32.85
N PHE A 372 13.10 4.22 -33.05
CA PHE A 372 13.06 3.45 -34.29
C PHE A 372 11.74 2.73 -34.46
N HIS A 373 11.26 2.70 -35.70
CA HIS A 373 10.10 1.91 -36.08
C HIS A 373 10.41 0.41 -35.94
N PRO A 374 9.46 -0.42 -35.46
CA PRO A 374 9.73 -1.81 -35.08
C PRO A 374 10.00 -2.78 -36.25
N LYS A 375 9.81 -2.34 -37.50
CA LYS A 375 9.91 -3.20 -38.71
C LYS A 375 10.46 -2.50 -39.96
N MET A 376 10.82 -1.23 -39.89
CA MET A 376 11.17 -0.46 -41.10
C MET A 376 12.29 0.51 -40.71
N PRO A 377 13.13 0.97 -41.66
CA PRO A 377 14.20 1.95 -41.41
C PRO A 377 13.66 3.38 -41.25
N ILE A 378 12.62 3.54 -40.44
CA ILE A 378 11.99 4.82 -40.11
C ILE A 378 12.40 5.18 -38.69
N LEU A 379 12.84 6.43 -38.50
CA LEU A 379 13.20 6.96 -37.20
C LEU A 379 12.28 8.13 -36.85
N ALA A 380 11.58 8.02 -35.71
CA ALA A 380 10.86 9.14 -35.12
C ALA A 380 11.78 9.90 -34.17
N CYS A 381 11.90 11.20 -34.36
CA CYS A 381 12.72 12.10 -33.57
C CYS A 381 11.87 13.26 -33.05
N GLY A 382 11.72 13.37 -31.73
CA GLY A 382 11.11 14.52 -31.08
C GLY A 382 12.17 15.59 -30.83
N VAL A 383 11.97 16.79 -31.36
CA VAL A 383 12.81 17.97 -31.16
C VAL A 383 11.92 19.08 -30.63
N GLU A 384 12.00 19.32 -29.33
CA GLU A 384 11.05 20.17 -28.62
C GLU A 384 9.60 19.94 -29.08
N GLU A 385 8.95 20.91 -29.70
CA GLU A 385 7.54 20.84 -30.13
C GLU A 385 7.32 20.09 -31.45
N TYR A 386 8.39 19.81 -32.20
CA TYR A 386 8.32 19.19 -33.52
C TYR A 386 8.61 17.70 -33.44
N LEU A 387 7.77 16.91 -34.11
CA LEU A 387 8.00 15.49 -34.37
C LEU A 387 8.48 15.33 -35.81
N PHE A 388 9.71 14.86 -35.97
CA PHE A 388 10.31 14.49 -37.25
C PHE A 388 10.17 12.98 -37.46
N ILE A 389 9.67 12.58 -38.61
CA ILE A 389 9.65 11.19 -39.06
C ILE A 389 10.59 11.11 -40.26
N LEU A 390 11.70 10.40 -40.08
CA LEU A 390 12.81 10.33 -41.03
C LEU A 390 12.87 8.92 -41.63
N VAL A 391 12.90 8.84 -42.96
CA VAL A 391 13.19 7.58 -43.67
C VAL A 391 14.68 7.53 -43.96
N LEU A 392 15.39 6.61 -43.31
CA LEU A 392 16.86 6.57 -43.34
C LEU A 392 17.36 5.73 -44.51
N LYS A 393 18.34 6.27 -45.26
CA LYS A 393 19.11 5.51 -46.25
C LYS A 393 20.30 4.86 -45.55
N LEU A 394 20.10 3.64 -45.06
CA LEU A 394 21.17 2.91 -44.36
C LEU A 394 22.09 2.20 -45.39
N PRO A 395 23.40 2.11 -45.12
CA PRO A 395 24.37 1.49 -46.05
C PRO A 395 24.01 0.06 -46.50
N ASN A 396 23.40 -0.75 -45.62
CA ASN A 396 22.98 -2.12 -45.96
C ASN A 396 21.81 -2.19 -46.95
N ILE A 397 21.15 -1.05 -47.19
CA ILE A 397 19.94 -0.90 -48.02
C ILE A 397 20.29 -0.25 -49.37
N CYS A 398 21.29 0.63 -49.39
CA CYS A 398 21.74 1.36 -50.58
C CYS A 398 22.82 0.61 -51.38
N PHE A 399 22.42 -0.42 -52.12
CA PHE A 399 23.18 -0.89 -53.29
C PHE A 399 22.24 -1.01 -54.47
N ILE A 400 21.88 0.12 -55.10
CA ILE A 400 21.28 0.09 -56.45
C ILE A 400 21.82 1.29 -57.26
N ASN A 401 22.43 0.92 -58.41
CA ASN A 401 22.81 1.70 -59.60
C ASN A 401 24.21 2.32 -59.66
N ASP A 402 25.20 1.51 -60.01
CA ASP A 402 26.09 1.85 -61.12
C ASP A 402 25.79 0.86 -62.26
N SER A 403 25.03 1.32 -63.25
CA SER A 403 24.87 0.63 -64.52
C SER A 403 26.12 0.88 -65.36
N GLU A 404 27.14 0.04 -65.22
CA GLU A 404 28.23 -0.16 -66.20
C GLU A 404 29.19 -1.27 -65.72
N ALA A 405 28.81 -2.54 -65.91
CA ALA A 405 29.77 -3.66 -66.02
C ALA A 405 29.09 -4.92 -66.57
N SER A 406 29.23 -5.10 -67.89
CA SER A 406 29.60 -6.33 -68.62
C SER A 406 29.03 -7.68 -68.11
N THR A 407 28.04 -8.25 -68.81
CA THR A 407 28.16 -9.35 -69.81
C THR A 407 28.30 -10.76 -69.23
N ASP A 408 27.52 -11.66 -69.84
CA ASP A 408 27.64 -13.11 -69.89
C ASP A 408 26.99 -13.92 -68.74
N ILE A 409 25.87 -14.58 -69.04
CA ILE A 409 25.82 -16.03 -69.32
C ILE A 409 24.36 -16.43 -69.60
N GLU A 410 24.13 -16.97 -70.80
CA GLU A 410 22.89 -17.64 -71.24
C GLU A 410 22.78 -19.07 -70.66
N HIS A 411 21.62 -19.72 -70.93
CA HIS A 411 21.17 -21.10 -70.66
C HIS A 411 20.29 -21.26 -69.41
N GLU A 412 19.11 -21.89 -69.42
CA GLU A 412 18.42 -22.71 -70.43
C GLU A 412 16.92 -22.84 -70.04
N GLU A 413 16.02 -22.90 -71.02
CA GLU A 413 14.62 -23.28 -70.83
C GLU A 413 14.47 -24.80 -70.69
N GLY A 414 13.59 -25.24 -69.77
CA GLY A 414 13.17 -26.64 -69.65
C GLY A 414 11.93 -26.76 -68.75
N SER A 415 10.83 -27.19 -69.36
CA SER A 415 9.54 -27.50 -68.75
C SER A 415 9.63 -28.65 -67.74
N ASP A 416 8.91 -28.56 -66.62
CA ASP A 416 7.82 -29.49 -66.31
C ASP A 416 7.04 -29.06 -65.06
N SER A 417 5.74 -29.28 -65.16
CA SER A 417 4.69 -29.03 -64.18
C SER A 417 4.83 -29.89 -62.93
N GLU A 418 4.82 -29.27 -61.74
CA GLU A 418 4.31 -29.87 -60.50
C GLU A 418 4.10 -28.75 -59.46
N GLU A 419 2.87 -28.56 -59.00
CA GLU A 419 2.55 -27.68 -57.85
C GLU A 419 3.16 -28.24 -56.57
N PRO A 420 3.72 -27.40 -55.66
CA PRO A 420 3.87 -27.79 -54.28
C PRO A 420 3.05 -26.91 -53.34
N VAL A 421 2.04 -27.57 -52.78
CA VAL A 421 1.54 -27.54 -51.40
C VAL A 421 2.29 -26.58 -50.45
N ASN A 422 1.49 -25.69 -49.84
CA ASN A 422 1.82 -24.83 -48.70
C ASN A 422 2.68 -25.53 -47.64
N ASN A 423 3.93 -25.12 -47.55
CA ASN A 423 4.75 -25.26 -46.35
C ASN A 423 5.21 -23.88 -45.92
N SER A 424 4.97 -23.57 -44.64
CA SER A 424 5.31 -22.32 -43.95
C SER A 424 6.80 -22.00 -44.11
N LYS A 425 7.13 -21.10 -45.04
CA LYS A 425 8.46 -20.54 -45.18
C LYS A 425 8.69 -19.50 -44.07
N ASN A 426 9.77 -19.69 -43.33
CA ASN A 426 10.35 -18.64 -42.49
C ASN A 426 10.68 -17.46 -43.41
N ASN A 427 9.91 -16.38 -43.30
CA ASN A 427 10.16 -15.13 -44.00
C ASN A 427 11.37 -14.44 -43.36
N GLU A 428 12.58 -14.77 -43.80
CA GLU A 428 13.70 -13.83 -43.71
C GLU A 428 13.26 -12.56 -44.44
N LYS A 429 13.19 -11.45 -43.70
CA LYS A 429 12.67 -10.19 -44.24
C LYS A 429 13.81 -9.45 -44.92
N ASP A 430 13.69 -9.25 -46.22
CA ASP A 430 14.69 -8.50 -46.96
C ASP A 430 14.60 -7.00 -46.62
N PRO A 431 15.68 -6.39 -46.08
CA PRO A 431 15.67 -4.98 -45.68
C PRO A 431 15.45 -4.01 -46.86
N LYS A 432 15.74 -4.47 -48.09
CA LYS A 432 15.50 -3.73 -49.34
C LYS A 432 14.00 -3.58 -49.64
N GLU A 433 13.20 -4.62 -49.41
CA GLU A 433 11.74 -4.57 -49.62
C GLU A 433 11.07 -3.67 -48.58
N GLU A 434 11.52 -3.75 -47.33
CA GLU A 434 11.01 -2.89 -46.25
C GLU A 434 11.32 -1.41 -46.49
N PHE A 435 12.48 -1.10 -47.04
CA PHE A 435 12.83 0.25 -47.45
C PHE A 435 11.94 0.77 -48.59
N LYS A 436 11.74 0.00 -49.66
CA LYS A 436 10.83 0.37 -50.77
C LYS A 436 9.42 0.66 -50.24
N ARG A 437 8.90 -0.22 -49.38
CA ARG A 437 7.60 -0.06 -48.73
C ARG A 437 7.52 1.21 -47.88
N SER A 438 8.58 1.56 -47.15
CA SER A 438 8.62 2.81 -46.40
C SER A 438 8.55 4.04 -47.32
N LEU A 439 9.22 3.98 -48.47
CA LEU A 439 9.24 5.07 -49.45
C LEU A 439 7.87 5.23 -50.12
N GLU A 440 7.20 4.13 -50.47
CA GLU A 440 5.82 4.12 -50.99
C GLU A 440 4.82 4.73 -49.99
N LEU A 441 4.95 4.43 -48.69
CA LEU A 441 4.06 4.97 -47.66
C LEU A 441 4.11 6.50 -47.61
N PHE A 442 5.30 7.09 -47.74
CA PHE A 442 5.47 8.55 -47.69
C PHE A 442 5.26 9.23 -49.06
N ALA A 443 5.44 8.53 -50.19
CA ALA A 443 5.09 9.04 -51.52
C ALA A 443 3.57 9.27 -51.66
N ASN A 444 2.76 8.35 -51.12
CA ASN A 444 1.30 8.48 -51.11
C ASN A 444 0.79 9.66 -50.26
N LEU A 445 1.65 10.28 -49.43
CA LEU A 445 1.30 11.42 -48.59
C LEU A 445 1.02 12.69 -49.41
N GLN A 446 1.67 12.87 -50.56
CA GLN A 446 1.44 14.01 -51.46
C GLN A 446 0.00 14.00 -52.02
N THR A 447 -0.58 12.83 -52.29
CA THR A 447 -1.96 12.69 -52.77
C THR A 447 -3.03 12.92 -51.68
N PHE A 448 -2.70 12.78 -50.39
CA PHE A 448 -3.69 12.92 -49.30
C PHE A 448 -3.99 14.38 -48.92
N ARG A 449 -3.11 15.33 -49.27
CA ARG A 449 -3.24 16.77 -48.94
C ARG A 449 -4.53 17.43 -49.44
N GLU A 450 -5.18 16.87 -50.46
CA GLU A 450 -6.41 17.46 -51.04
C GLU A 450 -7.70 17.07 -50.28
N SER A 451 -7.64 16.12 -49.34
CA SER A 451 -8.86 15.45 -48.83
C SER A 451 -9.29 15.80 -47.40
N SER A 452 -8.48 16.47 -46.56
CA SER A 452 -8.75 16.57 -45.11
C SER A 452 -8.85 18.01 -44.58
N LYS A 453 -10.06 18.59 -44.63
CA LYS A 453 -10.40 19.91 -44.03
C LYS A 453 -10.55 19.92 -42.50
N LEU A 454 -10.20 18.84 -41.79
CA LEU A 454 -10.50 18.64 -40.36
C LEU A 454 -9.35 17.97 -39.57
N GLU A 455 -8.10 18.36 -39.81
CA GLU A 455 -6.97 17.82 -39.05
C GLU A 455 -6.58 18.69 -37.86
N LEU A 456 -6.43 18.06 -36.69
CA LEU A 456 -6.01 18.70 -35.44
C LEU A 456 -4.57 19.21 -35.47
N LEU A 457 -3.72 18.60 -36.31
CA LEU A 457 -2.27 18.82 -36.41
C LEU A 457 -1.87 18.68 -37.88
N SER A 458 -1.07 19.60 -38.41
CA SER A 458 -0.61 19.57 -39.80
C SER A 458 0.56 18.62 -40.01
N TRP A 459 0.48 17.82 -41.07
CA TRP A 459 1.55 16.94 -41.54
C TRP A 459 2.24 17.59 -42.74
N ASN A 460 3.48 18.04 -42.53
CA ASN A 460 4.26 18.76 -43.55
C ASN A 460 5.40 17.88 -44.05
N ASN A 461 5.46 17.61 -45.36
CA ASN A 461 6.65 17.04 -45.98
C ASN A 461 7.63 18.17 -46.33
N ILE A 462 8.92 17.96 -46.07
CA ILE A 462 9.98 18.87 -46.49
C ILE A 462 10.72 18.23 -47.65
N ASP A 463 10.56 18.81 -48.83
CA ASP A 463 11.37 18.46 -49.98
C ASP A 463 12.71 19.21 -49.92
N PHE A 464 13.80 18.48 -50.11
CA PHE A 464 15.15 19.03 -50.17
C PHE A 464 15.65 19.01 -51.62
N ASP A 465 16.41 20.04 -51.99
CA ASP A 465 17.06 20.07 -53.29
C ASP A 465 18.03 18.90 -53.42
N SER A 466 18.08 18.31 -54.61
CA SER A 466 18.83 17.08 -54.93
C SER A 466 20.31 17.13 -54.54
N ASN A 467 20.91 18.31 -54.40
CA ASN A 467 22.33 18.53 -54.10
C ASN A 467 22.67 18.81 -52.62
N SER A 468 21.71 18.75 -51.69
CA SER A 468 22.00 18.97 -50.27
C SER A 468 22.59 17.72 -49.59
N GLU A 469 23.53 17.87 -48.64
CA GLU A 469 24.13 16.76 -47.87
C GLU A 469 23.07 15.81 -47.27
N PHE A 470 21.89 16.36 -46.97
CA PHE A 470 20.70 15.69 -46.46
C PHE A 470 20.14 14.58 -47.36
N THR A 471 20.17 14.72 -48.69
CA THR A 471 19.55 13.74 -49.62
C THR A 471 20.35 12.45 -49.77
N LYS A 472 21.64 12.47 -49.38
CA LYS A 472 22.50 11.29 -49.31
C LYS A 472 22.10 10.37 -48.17
N GLU A 473 21.69 10.94 -47.04
CA GLU A 473 21.47 10.23 -45.77
C GLU A 473 19.99 9.93 -45.52
N ILE A 474 19.09 10.80 -45.99
CA ILE A 474 17.64 10.72 -45.72
C ILE A 474 16.87 10.82 -47.03
N SER A 475 15.86 9.97 -47.22
CA SER A 475 15.02 10.00 -48.43
C SER A 475 13.80 10.90 -48.29
N SER A 476 13.17 10.96 -47.12
CA SER A 476 11.94 11.72 -46.90
C SER A 476 11.84 12.18 -45.45
N ILE A 477 11.33 13.40 -45.24
CA ILE A 477 11.17 14.02 -43.92
C ILE A 477 9.74 14.52 -43.76
N VAL A 478 9.01 13.95 -42.81
CA VAL A 478 7.69 14.43 -42.40
C VAL A 478 7.76 15.09 -41.04
N VAL A 479 7.10 16.24 -40.91
CA VAL A 479 7.13 17.08 -39.73
C VAL A 479 5.73 17.36 -39.22
N ILE A 480 5.54 17.20 -37.92
CA ILE A 480 4.28 17.44 -37.22
C ILE A 480 4.55 18.37 -36.04
N LYS A 481 3.87 19.52 -35.98
CA LYS A 481 4.02 20.50 -34.89
C LYS A 481 3.01 20.24 -33.76
N HIS A 482 3.49 20.00 -32.54
CA HIS A 482 2.66 19.87 -31.33
C HIS A 482 2.53 21.20 -30.57
N GLN A 483 1.63 21.24 -29.58
CA GLN A 483 1.44 22.41 -28.70
C GLN A 483 2.56 22.65 -27.67
N SER A 484 3.37 21.63 -27.39
CA SER A 484 4.46 21.73 -26.40
C SER A 484 5.49 20.64 -26.63
N ALA A 485 6.62 20.74 -25.93
CA ALA A 485 7.74 19.84 -26.11
C ALA A 485 7.39 18.36 -25.85
N ILE A 486 7.69 17.53 -26.86
CA ILE A 486 7.58 16.07 -26.81
C ILE A 486 8.64 15.53 -25.86
N ARG A 487 8.30 14.57 -25.01
CA ARG A 487 9.26 13.97 -24.05
C ARG A 487 9.35 12.45 -24.14
N ASN A 488 8.37 11.80 -24.76
CA ASN A 488 8.34 10.36 -24.90
C ASN A 488 7.63 9.99 -26.22
N LEU A 489 8.19 9.00 -26.92
CA LEU A 489 7.67 8.44 -28.16
C LEU A 489 7.58 6.92 -28.00
N ALA A 490 6.46 6.34 -28.41
CA ALA A 490 6.28 4.89 -28.36
C ALA A 490 5.60 4.39 -29.63
N TRP A 491 6.26 3.49 -30.34
CA TRP A 491 5.69 2.79 -31.48
C TRP A 491 4.77 1.66 -31.03
N HIS A 492 3.68 1.44 -31.76
CA HIS A 492 2.92 0.20 -31.66
C HIS A 492 3.70 -0.94 -32.31
N ASN A 493 3.65 -2.17 -31.78
CA ASN A 493 4.45 -3.31 -32.25
C ASN A 493 4.30 -3.63 -33.75
N LYS A 494 3.14 -3.31 -34.33
CA LYS A 494 2.90 -3.47 -35.78
C LYS A 494 3.47 -2.34 -36.65
N GLY A 495 3.81 -1.19 -36.07
CA GLY A 495 4.39 -0.04 -36.76
C GLY A 495 3.42 1.01 -37.29
N GLY A 496 2.14 0.69 -37.49
CA GLY A 496 1.19 1.64 -38.09
C GLY A 496 0.82 2.86 -37.23
N TYR A 497 1.08 2.81 -35.92
CA TYR A 497 0.73 3.87 -34.97
C TYR A 497 1.93 4.29 -34.11
N LEU A 498 2.04 5.59 -33.86
CA LEU A 498 3.04 6.22 -33.00
C LEU A 498 2.33 7.07 -31.94
N ALA A 499 2.60 6.83 -30.67
CA ALA A 499 2.13 7.71 -29.59
C ALA A 499 3.22 8.73 -29.25
N ALA A 500 2.82 10.00 -29.12
CA ALA A 500 3.67 11.09 -28.67
C ALA A 500 3.11 11.72 -27.39
N VAL A 501 4.00 11.99 -26.43
CA VAL A 501 3.65 12.57 -25.13
C VAL A 501 4.23 13.97 -25.01
N SER A 502 3.35 14.94 -24.78
CA SER A 502 3.67 16.35 -24.59
C SER A 502 3.16 16.81 -23.21
N PRO A 503 3.93 16.58 -22.12
CA PRO A 503 3.44 16.72 -20.74
C PRO A 503 2.87 18.10 -20.43
N ARG A 504 3.49 19.15 -20.99
CA ARG A 504 3.20 20.56 -20.70
C ARG A 504 2.20 21.19 -21.68
N ALA A 505 1.49 20.39 -22.48
CA ALA A 505 0.48 20.92 -23.39
C ALA A 505 -0.63 21.62 -22.60
N ILE A 506 -1.00 22.81 -23.07
CA ILE A 506 -2.06 23.65 -22.48
C ILE A 506 -3.38 22.88 -22.49
N SER A 507 -3.70 22.26 -23.63
CA SER A 507 -4.89 21.42 -23.74
C SER A 507 -4.63 20.01 -23.20
N PRO A 508 -5.41 19.52 -22.22
CA PRO A 508 -5.17 18.21 -21.61
C PRO A 508 -5.43 17.04 -22.58
N SER A 509 -6.21 17.25 -23.64
CA SER A 509 -6.46 16.28 -24.69
C SER A 509 -5.25 16.05 -25.60
N GLN A 510 -4.40 17.06 -25.80
CA GLN A 510 -3.21 16.97 -26.65
C GLN A 510 -1.96 16.48 -25.92
N ARG A 511 -2.03 16.22 -24.60
CA ARG A 511 -0.90 15.64 -23.84
C ARG A 511 -0.49 14.26 -24.33
N VAL A 512 -1.42 13.50 -24.93
CA VAL A 512 -1.16 12.20 -25.56
C VAL A 512 -1.86 12.15 -26.91
N VAL A 513 -1.07 12.15 -27.96
CA VAL A 513 -1.54 12.08 -29.36
C VAL A 513 -1.07 10.78 -29.97
N ILE A 514 -1.94 10.13 -30.72
CA ILE A 514 -1.64 8.93 -31.51
C ILE A 514 -1.65 9.34 -32.98
N HIS A 515 -0.52 9.15 -33.64
CA HIS A 515 -0.33 9.38 -35.05
C HIS A 515 -0.49 8.05 -35.80
N SER A 516 -1.29 8.03 -36.85
CA SER A 516 -1.45 6.91 -37.77
C SER A 516 -0.59 7.16 -39.00
N ILE A 517 0.55 6.49 -39.16
CA ILE A 517 1.45 6.75 -40.29
C ILE A 517 0.76 6.46 -41.62
N ASN A 518 0.08 5.31 -41.73
CA ASN A 518 -0.53 4.88 -43.00
C ASN A 518 -1.62 5.84 -43.53
N ARG A 519 -2.20 6.65 -42.63
CA ARG A 519 -3.27 7.60 -42.96
C ARG A 519 -2.84 9.05 -42.77
N CYS A 520 -1.60 9.28 -42.36
CA CYS A 520 -1.04 10.60 -42.03
C CYS A 520 -1.98 11.47 -41.20
N SER A 521 -2.64 10.86 -40.21
CA SER A 521 -3.66 11.53 -39.38
C SER A 521 -3.33 11.39 -37.90
N SER A 522 -3.75 12.38 -37.13
CA SER A 522 -3.46 12.48 -35.70
C SER A 522 -4.75 12.46 -34.89
N ILE A 523 -4.80 11.63 -33.84
CA ILE A 523 -5.97 11.45 -32.97
C ILE A 523 -5.54 11.65 -31.51
N THR A 524 -6.29 12.46 -30.76
CA THR A 524 -6.07 12.59 -29.31
C THR A 524 -6.56 11.34 -28.59
N ALA A 525 -5.72 10.75 -27.72
CA ALA A 525 -6.09 9.54 -27.01
C ALA A 525 -7.24 9.78 -26.00
N PHE A 526 -7.29 10.98 -25.41
CA PHE A 526 -8.22 11.37 -24.34
C PHE A 526 -8.89 12.71 -24.64
N LYS A 527 -10.15 12.88 -24.20
CA LYS A 527 -10.81 14.20 -24.18
C LYS A 527 -10.41 15.01 -22.94
N LYS A 528 -10.29 14.35 -21.79
CA LYS A 528 -9.81 14.92 -20.52
C LYS A 528 -8.90 13.89 -19.86
N LEU A 529 -7.73 14.32 -19.39
CA LEU A 529 -6.78 13.49 -18.67
C LEU A 529 -6.30 14.27 -17.44
N SER A 530 -6.48 13.70 -16.25
CA SER A 530 -6.03 14.32 -15.00
C SER A 530 -4.58 13.96 -14.70
N GLY A 531 -3.80 15.00 -14.39
CA GLY A 531 -2.35 14.92 -14.12
C GLY A 531 -1.48 15.11 -15.36
N LEU A 532 -0.18 15.35 -15.13
CA LEU A 532 0.83 15.39 -16.19
C LEU A 532 1.23 13.97 -16.57
N VAL A 533 1.37 13.71 -17.86
CA VAL A 533 1.76 12.40 -18.42
C VAL A 533 3.27 12.35 -18.54
N LYS A 534 3.88 11.30 -18.01
CA LYS A 534 5.34 11.13 -18.04
C LYS A 534 5.77 10.18 -19.16
N SER A 535 5.10 9.05 -19.30
CA SER A 535 5.46 8.00 -20.26
C SER A 535 4.22 7.31 -20.81
N VAL A 536 4.32 6.80 -22.03
CA VAL A 536 3.28 6.02 -22.69
C VAL A 536 3.90 4.77 -23.33
N GLN A 537 3.16 3.67 -23.36
CA GLN A 537 3.57 2.45 -24.05
C GLN A 537 2.32 1.74 -24.59
N PHE A 538 2.43 1.13 -25.77
CA PHE A 538 1.41 0.21 -26.26
C PHE A 538 1.58 -1.17 -25.62
N HIS A 539 0.46 -1.84 -25.38
CA HIS A 539 0.50 -3.24 -24.97
C HIS A 539 0.98 -4.13 -26.13
N SER A 540 1.65 -5.25 -25.82
CA SER A 540 2.33 -6.09 -26.82
C SER A 540 1.35 -6.80 -27.77
N SER A 541 0.26 -7.34 -27.24
CA SER A 541 -0.76 -8.10 -27.98
C SER A 541 -2.13 -7.40 -28.01
N ASN A 542 -2.68 -7.06 -26.83
CA ASN A 542 -3.96 -6.39 -26.70
C ASN A 542 -3.94 -4.96 -27.28
N PRO A 543 -5.06 -4.45 -27.80
CA PRO A 543 -5.17 -3.07 -28.31
C PRO A 543 -5.32 -2.04 -27.17
N TRP A 544 -4.43 -2.13 -26.18
CA TRP A 544 -4.42 -1.29 -25.00
C TRP A 544 -3.31 -0.24 -25.07
N LEU A 545 -3.62 0.94 -24.57
CA LEU A 545 -2.65 2.02 -24.35
C LEU A 545 -2.41 2.17 -22.84
N ILE A 546 -1.14 2.08 -22.45
CA ILE A 546 -0.69 2.25 -21.06
C ILE A 546 -0.14 3.67 -20.92
N VAL A 547 -0.72 4.43 -20.00
CA VAL A 547 -0.41 5.85 -19.81
C VAL A 547 -0.01 6.09 -18.36
N ALA A 548 1.26 6.45 -18.14
CA ALA A 548 1.77 6.80 -16.83
C ALA A 548 1.60 8.30 -16.58
N THR A 549 0.77 8.65 -15.61
CA THR A 549 0.69 10.01 -15.05
C THR A 549 1.57 10.12 -13.80
N GLN A 550 1.76 11.33 -13.27
CA GLN A 550 2.58 11.55 -12.06
C GLN A 550 2.20 10.70 -10.82
N THR A 551 0.97 10.20 -10.74
CA THR A 551 0.46 9.51 -9.55
C THR A 551 -0.09 8.11 -9.80
N CYS A 552 -0.33 7.73 -11.06
CA CYS A 552 -0.97 6.46 -11.38
C CYS A 552 -0.68 6.05 -12.83
N ILE A 553 -0.88 4.77 -13.13
CA ILE A 553 -0.85 4.25 -14.51
C ILE A 553 -2.27 3.87 -14.91
N ARG A 554 -2.69 4.29 -16.10
CA ARG A 554 -4.00 3.99 -16.68
C ARG A 554 -3.83 3.10 -17.89
N ILE A 555 -4.55 1.98 -17.90
CA ILE A 555 -4.61 1.06 -19.04
C ILE A 555 -5.96 1.26 -19.71
N VAL A 556 -5.94 1.61 -20.98
CA VAL A 556 -7.13 2.02 -21.73
C VAL A 556 -7.27 1.17 -22.97
N ASP A 557 -8.47 0.63 -23.19
CA ASP A 557 -8.79 -0.08 -24.41
C ASP A 557 -9.10 0.93 -25.53
N LEU A 558 -8.38 0.82 -26.65
CA LEU A 558 -8.55 1.69 -27.81
C LEU A 558 -9.74 1.27 -28.69
N THR A 559 -10.20 0.03 -28.59
CA THR A 559 -11.30 -0.51 -29.42
C THR A 559 -12.68 -0.22 -28.83
N SER A 560 -12.78 -0.22 -27.50
CA SER A 560 -14.03 -0.01 -26.78
C SER A 560 -14.47 1.46 -26.79
N SER A 561 -14.94 1.93 -27.95
CA SER A 561 -15.81 3.11 -28.07
C SER A 561 -17.24 2.70 -27.68
N LYS A 562 -17.50 2.45 -26.39
CA LYS A 562 -18.86 2.16 -25.94
C LYS A 562 -19.66 3.45 -25.76
N THR A 563 -20.53 3.72 -26.72
CA THR A 563 -21.88 4.24 -26.48
C THR A 563 -22.64 3.20 -25.66
N GLY A 564 -22.74 3.39 -24.34
CA GLY A 564 -23.49 2.46 -23.50
C GLY A 564 -23.23 2.64 -22.02
N ASN A 565 -24.21 3.23 -21.33
CA ASN A 565 -24.27 3.45 -19.89
C ASN A 565 -23.82 2.23 -19.07
N LYS A 566 -22.73 2.36 -18.30
CA LYS A 566 -22.64 1.74 -16.97
C LYS A 566 -22.12 2.78 -15.99
N LYS A 567 -23.06 3.27 -15.17
CA LYS A 567 -22.78 4.02 -13.95
C LYS A 567 -22.02 3.11 -13.00
N LEU A 568 -20.72 3.34 -12.87
CA LEU A 568 -20.01 3.13 -11.62
C LEU A 568 -19.04 4.31 -11.47
N GLY A 569 -19.26 5.09 -10.41
CA GLY A 569 -18.47 6.21 -9.89
C GLY A 569 -17.43 6.87 -10.81
N ASN A 570 -17.77 8.10 -11.23
CA ASN A 570 -16.87 9.22 -11.53
C ASN A 570 -15.84 9.11 -12.69
N GLN A 571 -16.10 9.97 -13.68
CA GLN A 571 -15.24 10.57 -14.72
C GLN A 571 -15.13 9.87 -16.09
N ASN A 572 -16.10 10.21 -16.96
CA ASN A 572 -15.93 10.70 -18.33
C ASN A 572 -14.65 10.32 -19.10
N THR A 573 -14.55 9.06 -19.53
CA THR A 573 -13.71 8.66 -20.66
C THR A 573 -14.58 7.96 -21.70
N ASN A 574 -14.64 8.50 -22.93
CA ASN A 574 -15.33 7.85 -24.07
C ASN A 574 -14.58 6.59 -24.58
N LYS A 575 -13.55 6.13 -23.86
CA LYS A 575 -12.86 4.86 -24.04
C LYS A 575 -12.89 4.12 -22.71
N ALA A 576 -13.16 2.82 -22.75
CA ALA A 576 -13.26 2.00 -21.55
C ALA A 576 -11.89 1.91 -20.85
N LEU A 577 -11.77 2.52 -19.67
CA LEU A 577 -10.64 2.31 -18.77
C LEU A 577 -10.66 0.84 -18.33
N VAL A 578 -9.59 0.11 -18.59
CA VAL A 578 -9.46 -1.31 -18.25
C VAL A 578 -9.02 -1.43 -16.79
N LYS A 579 -7.88 -0.82 -16.45
CA LYS A 579 -7.30 -0.84 -15.10
C LYS A 579 -6.64 0.50 -14.75
N LYS A 580 -6.64 0.83 -13.46
CA LYS A 580 -5.92 1.98 -12.90
C LYS A 580 -5.00 1.47 -11.80
N LEU A 581 -3.70 1.47 -12.06
CA LEU A 581 -2.67 1.03 -11.12
C LEU A 581 -2.29 2.18 -10.18
N ILE A 582 -2.22 1.90 -8.89
CA ILE A 582 -2.05 2.87 -7.78
C ILE A 582 -0.88 2.41 -6.90
N GLY A 583 -0.32 3.30 -6.06
CA GLY A 583 0.80 2.99 -5.16
C GLY A 583 2.18 3.31 -5.76
N ILE A 584 2.21 4.24 -6.70
CA ILE A 584 3.43 4.76 -7.36
C ILE A 584 3.52 6.26 -7.18
N GLU A 585 4.73 6.74 -6.96
CA GLU A 585 5.05 8.16 -6.80
C GLU A 585 5.97 8.58 -7.94
N ASP A 586 5.50 9.53 -8.76
CA ASP A 586 6.22 10.16 -9.88
C ASP A 586 6.99 9.16 -10.77
N PRO A 587 6.26 8.32 -11.55
CA PRO A 587 6.87 7.35 -12.44
C PRO A 587 7.66 8.06 -13.55
N THR A 588 8.89 7.61 -13.77
CA THR A 588 9.79 8.13 -14.81
C THR A 588 9.63 7.36 -16.11
N THR A 589 9.63 6.02 -16.04
CA THR A 589 9.56 5.13 -17.19
C THR A 589 8.71 3.90 -16.89
N ILE A 590 8.08 3.36 -17.94
CA ILE A 590 7.32 2.11 -17.88
C ILE A 590 7.90 1.11 -18.88
N SER A 591 7.89 -0.17 -18.50
CA SER A 591 8.24 -1.26 -19.40
C SER A 591 7.32 -2.44 -19.18
N LEU A 592 6.76 -2.94 -20.28
CA LEU A 592 5.96 -4.14 -20.34
C LEU A 592 6.83 -5.38 -20.63
N ASP A 593 6.52 -6.49 -19.98
CA ASP A 593 7.07 -7.79 -20.35
C ASP A 593 6.56 -8.26 -21.73
N SER A 594 7.32 -9.16 -22.35
CA SER A 594 6.99 -9.88 -23.59
C SER A 594 5.59 -10.50 -23.57
N THR A 595 5.17 -11.09 -22.45
CA THR A 595 3.84 -11.70 -22.28
C THR A 595 2.71 -10.67 -22.20
N GLY A 596 3.01 -9.43 -21.82
CA GLY A 596 2.04 -8.36 -21.60
C GLY A 596 1.35 -8.38 -20.23
N LYS A 597 1.63 -9.35 -19.35
CA LYS A 597 0.96 -9.47 -18.05
C LYS A 597 1.62 -8.67 -16.93
N HIS A 598 2.92 -8.44 -17.02
CA HIS A 598 3.68 -7.73 -15.99
C HIS A 598 4.18 -6.38 -16.49
N ILE A 599 4.17 -5.38 -15.60
CA ILE A 599 4.67 -4.04 -15.87
C ILE A 599 5.68 -3.67 -14.79
N PHE A 600 6.85 -3.20 -15.22
CA PHE A 600 7.81 -2.55 -14.35
C PHE A 600 7.78 -1.04 -14.54
N VAL A 601 7.89 -0.34 -13.42
CA VAL A 601 7.79 1.12 -13.36
C VAL A 601 8.96 1.66 -12.57
N GLY A 602 9.78 2.49 -13.20
CA GLY A 602 10.81 3.26 -12.50
C GLY A 602 10.22 4.49 -11.83
N GLN A 603 10.64 4.79 -10.60
CA GLN A 603 10.21 5.97 -9.85
C GLN A 603 11.38 6.95 -9.66
N SER A 604 11.05 8.22 -9.44
CA SER A 604 12.05 9.26 -9.19
C SER A 604 12.73 9.18 -7.80
N ASN A 605 12.20 8.37 -6.89
CA ASN A 605 12.78 8.09 -5.56
C ASN A 605 13.74 6.88 -5.53
N GLY A 606 14.06 6.29 -6.70
CA GLY A 606 14.95 5.13 -6.81
C GLY A 606 14.29 3.76 -6.62
N ARG A 607 12.95 3.72 -6.51
CA ARG A 607 12.17 2.47 -6.41
C ARG A 607 11.72 1.96 -7.78
N ILE A 608 11.69 0.64 -7.93
CA ILE A 608 11.06 -0.07 -9.05
C ILE A 608 9.77 -0.68 -8.51
N ALA A 609 8.62 -0.30 -9.07
CA ALA A 609 7.36 -0.95 -8.78
C ALA A 609 7.09 -2.03 -9.83
N TRP A 610 6.89 -3.27 -9.36
CA TRP A 610 6.47 -4.39 -10.18
C TRP A 610 4.97 -4.58 -10.01
N PHE A 611 4.23 -4.43 -11.10
CA PHE A 611 2.81 -4.76 -11.17
C PHE A 611 2.62 -6.08 -11.89
N ASP A 612 1.83 -6.96 -11.28
CA ASP A 612 1.18 -8.07 -11.95
C ASP A 612 -0.25 -7.65 -12.26
N LEU A 613 -0.59 -7.60 -13.55
CA LEU A 613 -1.90 -7.18 -13.98
C LEU A 613 -2.99 -8.15 -13.53
N ASP A 614 -2.72 -9.44 -13.37
CA ASP A 614 -3.73 -10.42 -13.00
C ASP A 614 -4.01 -10.41 -11.49
N LEU A 615 -3.00 -10.13 -10.66
CA LEU A 615 -3.12 -10.13 -9.20
C LEU A 615 -3.91 -8.93 -8.65
N GLY A 616 -3.68 -7.71 -9.18
CA GLY A 616 -4.34 -6.53 -8.65
C GLY A 616 -3.89 -5.19 -9.22
N ASN A 617 -4.37 -4.10 -8.61
CA ASN A 617 -4.06 -2.73 -9.01
C ASN A 617 -2.91 -2.09 -8.21
N THR A 618 -2.47 -2.74 -7.13
CA THR A 618 -1.31 -2.34 -6.30
C THR A 618 -0.06 -3.07 -6.76
N PRO A 619 1.15 -2.54 -6.51
CA PRO A 619 2.37 -3.24 -6.88
C PRO A 619 2.46 -4.58 -6.15
N TYR A 620 2.85 -5.64 -6.87
CA TYR A 620 3.15 -6.96 -6.33
C TYR A 620 4.38 -6.88 -5.41
N LYS A 621 5.45 -6.24 -5.91
CA LYS A 621 6.67 -5.96 -5.15
C LYS A 621 7.18 -4.56 -5.43
N LEU A 622 7.72 -3.93 -4.40
CA LEU A 622 8.37 -2.63 -4.48
C LEU A 622 9.84 -2.81 -4.12
N LEU A 623 10.71 -2.62 -5.11
CA LEU A 623 12.12 -2.97 -5.05
C LEU A 623 12.97 -1.70 -4.99
N ARG A 624 13.97 -1.65 -4.11
CA ARG A 624 14.90 -0.52 -4.02
C ARG A 624 16.33 -1.01 -4.12
N TYR A 625 16.88 -0.98 -5.34
CA TYR A 625 18.28 -1.32 -5.65
C TYR A 625 19.13 -0.09 -5.99
N SER A 626 18.52 1.10 -6.04
CA SER A 626 19.19 2.36 -6.32
C SER A 626 18.76 3.42 -5.32
N GLU A 627 19.71 4.29 -4.94
CA GLU A 627 19.45 5.39 -4.01
C GLU A 627 18.81 6.59 -4.69
N SER A 628 19.11 6.80 -5.98
CA SER A 628 18.67 7.93 -6.79
C SER A 628 17.68 7.56 -7.88
N ALA A 629 17.07 8.59 -8.47
CA ALA A 629 15.99 8.52 -9.44
C ALA A 629 16.28 7.54 -10.58
N ILE A 630 15.32 6.65 -10.86
CA ILE A 630 15.43 5.73 -11.97
C ILE A 630 15.18 6.47 -13.27
N LYS A 631 16.12 6.41 -14.20
CA LYS A 631 16.04 7.04 -15.52
C LYS A 631 15.39 6.16 -16.55
N GLN A 632 15.68 4.87 -16.52
CA GLN A 632 15.09 3.89 -17.42
C GLN A 632 14.96 2.54 -16.74
N VAL A 633 13.83 1.87 -16.96
CA VAL A 633 13.64 0.44 -16.72
C VAL A 633 13.20 -0.19 -18.03
N GLN A 634 13.80 -1.31 -18.43
CA GLN A 634 13.42 -1.98 -19.67
C GLN A 634 13.55 -3.50 -19.59
N PHE A 635 12.52 -4.21 -20.05
CA PHE A 635 12.58 -5.65 -20.37
C PHE A 635 13.29 -5.88 -21.69
N HIS A 636 14.07 -6.95 -21.76
CA HIS A 636 14.60 -7.44 -23.03
C HIS A 636 13.46 -8.09 -23.85
N GLN A 637 13.36 -7.79 -25.14
CA GLN A 637 12.23 -8.20 -26.01
C GLN A 637 12.16 -9.71 -26.32
N GLY A 638 13.03 -10.52 -25.73
CA GLY A 638 13.15 -11.95 -26.07
C GLY A 638 13.91 -12.80 -25.06
N LYS A 639 14.57 -12.17 -24.07
CA LYS A 639 15.24 -12.87 -22.97
C LYS A 639 14.61 -12.45 -21.66
N SER A 640 14.63 -13.35 -20.69
CA SER A 640 14.11 -13.14 -19.33
C SER A 640 15.05 -12.23 -18.51
N MET A 641 15.25 -10.99 -18.97
CA MET A 641 16.15 -10.03 -18.35
C MET A 641 15.54 -8.63 -18.31
N VAL A 642 15.93 -7.90 -17.28
CA VAL A 642 15.55 -6.52 -17.05
C VAL A 642 16.79 -5.75 -16.62
N PHE A 643 16.90 -4.48 -17.02
CA PHE A 643 17.79 -3.56 -16.33
C PHE A 643 17.03 -2.40 -15.71
N SER A 644 17.61 -1.82 -14.68
CA SER A 644 17.25 -0.49 -14.18
C SER A 644 18.48 0.42 -14.22
N ALA A 645 18.38 1.54 -14.91
CA ALA A 645 19.41 2.57 -14.95
C ALA A 645 19.01 3.73 -14.03
N SER A 646 19.83 4.02 -13.03
CA SER A 646 19.65 5.15 -12.13
C SER A 646 20.40 6.38 -12.63
N LYS A 647 19.95 7.57 -12.21
CA LYS A 647 20.56 8.85 -12.55
C LYS A 647 22.04 8.92 -12.14
N ASP A 648 22.46 8.24 -11.08
CA ASP A 648 23.82 8.33 -10.51
C ASP A 648 24.89 7.50 -11.25
N GLY A 649 24.57 6.97 -12.43
CA GLY A 649 25.54 6.16 -13.17
C GLY A 649 25.54 4.67 -12.82
N THR A 650 24.54 4.20 -12.07
CA THR A 650 24.41 2.79 -11.69
C THR A 650 23.37 2.09 -12.57
N ILE A 651 23.75 0.93 -13.14
CA ILE A 651 22.85 0.07 -13.91
C ILE A 651 22.79 -1.28 -13.22
N ASN A 652 21.61 -1.65 -12.73
CA ASN A 652 21.37 -2.96 -12.15
C ASN A 652 20.75 -3.86 -13.21
N VAL A 653 21.29 -5.06 -13.38
CA VAL A 653 20.81 -6.09 -14.30
C VAL A 653 20.18 -7.21 -13.49
N PHE A 654 18.99 -7.62 -13.89
CA PHE A 654 18.18 -8.63 -13.22
C PHE A 654 17.80 -9.73 -14.21
N HIS A 655 17.80 -10.97 -13.75
CA HIS A 655 17.10 -12.06 -14.40
C HIS A 655 15.66 -12.02 -13.93
N CYS A 656 14.73 -12.02 -14.88
CA CYS A 656 13.31 -12.01 -14.58
C CYS A 656 12.59 -13.01 -15.47
N ARG A 657 12.31 -14.19 -14.94
CA ARG A 657 11.57 -15.24 -15.64
C ARG A 657 10.12 -15.17 -15.20
N MET A 658 9.27 -14.74 -16.13
CA MET A 658 7.83 -14.76 -15.97
C MET A 658 7.30 -16.11 -16.46
N PRO A 659 6.78 -16.97 -15.58
CA PRO A 659 6.14 -18.19 -16.02
C PRO A 659 4.86 -17.87 -16.78
N THR A 660 4.55 -18.70 -17.78
CA THR A 660 3.26 -18.64 -18.47
C THR A 660 2.13 -19.23 -17.62
N ASP A 661 2.50 -20.12 -16.70
CA ASP A 661 1.58 -20.88 -15.87
C ASP A 661 1.17 -20.08 -14.62
N LEU A 662 -0.12 -20.12 -14.28
CA LEU A 662 -0.70 -19.25 -13.25
C LEU A 662 -0.27 -19.65 -11.82
N MET A 663 0.09 -20.92 -11.62
CA MET A 663 0.37 -21.48 -10.29
C MET A 663 1.83 -21.27 -9.83
N SER A 664 2.72 -20.90 -10.74
CA SER A 664 4.14 -20.68 -10.44
C SER A 664 4.44 -19.20 -10.23
N ASP A 665 5.17 -18.89 -9.16
CA ASP A 665 5.60 -17.53 -8.89
C ASP A 665 6.68 -17.05 -9.89
N PRO A 666 6.69 -15.76 -10.24
CA PRO A 666 7.72 -15.21 -11.10
C PRO A 666 9.07 -15.13 -10.38
N LEU A 667 10.12 -15.55 -11.09
CA LEU A 667 11.49 -15.55 -10.58
C LEU A 667 12.13 -14.19 -10.86
N PHE A 668 12.63 -13.52 -9.82
CA PHE A 668 13.35 -12.26 -9.92
C PHE A 668 14.68 -12.34 -9.16
N VAL A 669 15.80 -12.30 -9.88
CA VAL A 669 17.14 -12.47 -9.32
C VAL A 669 18.04 -11.32 -9.75
N PRO A 670 18.68 -10.58 -8.83
CA PRO A 670 19.71 -9.61 -9.18
C PRO A 670 20.97 -10.33 -9.69
N LEU A 671 21.45 -9.94 -10.87
CA LEU A 671 22.62 -10.57 -11.50
C LEU A 671 23.88 -9.74 -11.30
N LYS A 672 23.87 -8.50 -11.81
CA LYS A 672 25.07 -7.67 -11.86
C LYS A 672 24.72 -6.21 -11.63
N VAL A 673 25.60 -5.54 -10.90
CA VAL A 673 25.57 -4.09 -10.71
C VAL A 673 26.74 -3.49 -11.48
N ILE A 674 26.43 -2.68 -12.48
CA ILE A 674 27.38 -1.99 -13.35
C ILE A 674 27.52 -0.55 -12.85
N LYS A 675 28.74 -0.16 -12.46
CA LYS A 675 29.08 1.20 -11.98
C LYS A 675 30.43 1.64 -12.54
N GLY A 676 30.70 2.94 -12.51
CA GLY A 676 32.06 3.48 -12.61
C GLY A 676 32.31 4.43 -13.79
N GLU A 677 31.59 4.27 -14.90
CA GLU A 677 31.84 5.01 -16.14
C GLU A 677 31.17 6.40 -16.16
N PHE A 678 29.91 6.46 -15.74
CA PHE A 678 29.09 7.67 -15.82
C PHE A 678 28.95 8.32 -14.45
N SER A 679 28.98 9.66 -14.43
CA SER A 679 28.49 10.44 -13.29
C SER A 679 26.97 10.60 -13.36
N LEU A 680 26.43 10.75 -14.57
CA LEU A 680 25.02 10.97 -14.82
C LEU A 680 24.57 10.18 -16.04
N ILE A 681 23.68 9.19 -15.86
CA ILE A 681 23.06 8.49 -16.99
C ILE A 681 21.85 9.29 -17.48
N SER A 682 21.76 9.50 -18.79
CA SER A 682 20.61 10.13 -19.42
C SER A 682 19.65 9.11 -20.03
N SER A 683 20.18 8.07 -20.68
CA SER A 683 19.40 7.02 -21.35
C SER A 683 20.15 5.69 -21.33
N ALA A 684 19.39 4.60 -21.33
CA ALA A 684 19.91 3.24 -21.49
C ALA A 684 18.88 2.42 -22.27
N ILE A 685 19.32 1.49 -23.11
CA ILE A 685 18.43 0.61 -23.87
C ILE A 685 19.04 -0.78 -24.04
N TRP A 686 18.20 -1.80 -24.18
CA TRP A 686 18.63 -3.14 -24.60
C TRP A 686 18.93 -3.18 -26.10
N HIS A 687 19.90 -4.00 -26.48
CA HIS A 687 19.97 -4.52 -27.83
C HIS A 687 18.75 -5.43 -28.11
N PRO A 688 18.12 -5.38 -29.31
CA PRO A 688 16.89 -6.12 -29.58
C PRO A 688 17.02 -7.64 -29.44
N MET A 689 18.15 -8.21 -29.89
CA MET A 689 18.38 -9.67 -29.92
C MET A 689 19.41 -10.17 -28.88
N GLN A 690 20.57 -9.51 -28.79
CA GLN A 690 21.68 -9.89 -27.92
C GLN A 690 21.54 -9.33 -26.49
N PRO A 691 22.14 -9.97 -25.47
CA PRO A 691 22.00 -9.58 -24.07
C PRO A 691 22.93 -8.39 -23.75
N TRP A 692 22.94 -7.36 -24.60
CA TRP A 692 23.81 -6.21 -24.49
C TRP A 692 23.02 -4.96 -24.12
N ILE A 693 23.62 -4.09 -23.31
CA ILE A 693 22.99 -2.85 -22.87
C ILE A 693 23.78 -1.68 -23.45
N PHE A 694 23.10 -0.75 -24.09
CA PHE A 694 23.64 0.55 -24.42
C PHE A 694 23.34 1.50 -23.27
N SER A 695 24.33 2.27 -22.85
CA SER A 695 24.17 3.32 -21.84
C SER A 695 24.83 4.60 -22.34
N ALA A 696 24.08 5.70 -22.26
CA ALA A 696 24.57 7.04 -22.57
C ALA A 696 24.45 7.95 -21.36
N GLY A 697 25.44 8.81 -21.20
CA GLY A 697 25.46 9.77 -20.12
C GLY A 697 26.68 10.65 -20.14
N ILE A 698 26.81 11.44 -19.07
CA ILE A 698 27.95 12.28 -18.81
C ILE A 698 28.97 11.43 -18.06
N SER A 699 30.15 11.26 -18.67
CA SER A 699 31.31 10.63 -18.01
C SER A 699 31.74 11.44 -16.80
N LYS A 700 32.52 10.85 -15.89
CA LYS A 700 33.15 11.59 -14.78
C LYS A 700 34.00 12.77 -15.24
N ASN A 701 34.52 12.71 -16.48
CA ASN A 701 35.29 13.79 -17.10
C ASN A 701 34.42 14.94 -17.65
N GLY A 702 33.10 14.92 -17.42
CA GLY A 702 32.16 15.95 -17.89
C GLY A 702 31.76 15.83 -19.36
N LYS A 703 32.37 14.93 -20.14
CA LYS A 703 32.08 14.72 -21.57
C LYS A 703 30.89 13.77 -21.78
N PRO A 704 30.06 13.98 -22.82
CA PRO A 704 29.07 12.98 -23.23
C PRO A 704 29.80 11.71 -23.66
N SER A 705 29.30 10.56 -23.23
CA SER A 705 29.89 9.25 -23.50
C SER A 705 28.80 8.22 -23.71
N LEU A 706 29.09 7.25 -24.57
CA LEU A 706 28.18 6.16 -24.90
C LEU A 706 28.98 4.86 -24.91
N VAL A 707 28.44 3.86 -24.22
CA VAL A 707 29.11 2.59 -24.00
C VAL A 707 28.13 1.43 -24.22
N LEU A 708 28.63 0.38 -24.86
CA LEU A 708 27.96 -0.91 -25.01
C LEU A 708 28.53 -1.91 -24.00
N TRP A 709 27.66 -2.47 -23.17
CA TRP A 709 27.97 -3.52 -22.21
C TRP A 709 27.63 -4.89 -22.81
N GLY A 710 28.60 -5.78 -22.82
CA GLY A 710 28.56 -7.10 -23.47
C GLY A 710 28.61 -8.27 -22.53
#